data_AF-R9P2R5-F1
#
_entry.id   AF-R9P2R5-F1
#
_cell.length_a   1.000
_cell.length_b   1.000
_cell.length_c   1.000
_cell.angle_alpha   90.00
_cell.angle_beta   90.00
_cell.angle_gamma   90.00
#
_symmetry.space_group_name_H-M   'P 1'
#
loop_
_entity.id
_entity.type
_entity.pdbx_description
1 polymer ?
#
loop_
_entity_poly.entity_id
_entity_poly.type
_entity_poly.pdbx_seq_one_letter_code
_entity_poly.pdbx_strand_id
1 'polypeptide(L)'
;MTGANYHLLPSRESEETCVSIDADLKVSSDKHALHSSIDEIDDVQSDGKCKRPWLLMKAIVCLVLVSTTAFAACCFYRSGSPASAIWTDRPITNRPISTNIASDSNLVFGLGIGDVTGPIVEVNMMGYASLPQTNTGLHIRLRSRAFIVGSADAPNFSAKLASRFKSFIPTADGSATRWMFINSDICMGDTALRKAIVDRLRQTYPGVYGERNIAFVGTHSHAGPGGFMQALLPTLTSKGVIMQNFDAIVEGTVRGAARAHEDFVARQANLDSGGSTRLSYGKTRLEDAHIQRSRYAYEQNPQQERDLYDDEDQDHDFSLLKFEDVTEDRKASAAGFLSWYAVHGTSLYENNTLTSGDNKGLAALLYETAEQPDMLPGENSFVAGFSQALVGDTSPNTKGAWCDDGSVCEYKHSTCDNGKGKERVQTCHGRGPAWGVDEYLPTSPTGGYDWASNEIIARKQVDAARQIMGRESSTEEQGEFEGMTVLSGPVKSVKMNVDMSQYTVYRPDGSRVKTCPAALGYGFAGGTTDGPGAFDFVQGSNKTDHHNPFWDLVKGFIKNPGPEQIECQAPKAILLDIGEIHKPYDWGPSIVEVQILRVGDLFILIVPGEFTTMAGRRLKRVVGEAIRRAGLVEDGREPMVQVSGPASTYGHYVTTEEEYSVQRYEGASTLFGPHTLEAYMDVFSRRLVPALKEGARDLPVGPQKAFDMSKTWKLKTGVVYDNPPVGKSFGDVLQQPLLSYPLPDSNVSSLHPTTSSLSNITVSFVAANPRNNLRLEQTYFSIQRFTPEGTWKTERIDGHHSTTMRWTRTNEFHGSSVVDIGWDVEPGTKEGLYRVMYHGDRKTPFTGKIQPFEAVSNEFYLV
;
A
#
# COMPACT_ATOMS: atom_id res chain seq x y z
N MET A 1 1.04 -48.20 6.88
CA MET A 1 0.86 -49.30 7.86
C MET A 1 0.16 -48.74 9.10
N THR A 2 -0.31 -49.60 10.01
CA THR A 2 -0.94 -49.22 11.29
C THR A 2 0.06 -48.54 12.24
N GLY A 3 -0.35 -47.73 13.22
CA GLY A 3 -1.69 -47.24 13.55
C GLY A 3 -1.84 -46.99 15.07
N ALA A 4 -2.49 -45.90 15.49
CA ALA A 4 -2.74 -45.59 16.89
C ALA A 4 -4.09 -44.86 17.06
N ASN A 5 -5.06 -45.54 17.68
CA ASN A 5 -6.39 -44.98 17.97
C ASN A 5 -6.45 -44.43 19.40
N TYR A 6 -7.19 -43.34 19.60
CA TYR A 6 -7.82 -43.02 20.89
C TYR A 6 -9.32 -42.78 20.67
N HIS A 7 -10.15 -43.49 21.45
CA HIS A 7 -11.61 -43.45 21.34
C HIS A 7 -12.22 -42.39 22.27
N LEU A 8 -13.30 -41.77 21.80
CA LEU A 8 -14.26 -41.05 22.65
C LEU A 8 -15.22 -42.04 23.32
N LEU A 9 -15.67 -41.72 24.54
CA LEU A 9 -16.81 -42.34 25.21
C LEU A 9 -17.70 -41.27 25.87
N PRO A 10 -19.00 -41.53 26.13
CA PRO A 10 -20.02 -40.50 25.98
C PRO A 10 -20.62 -39.93 27.29
N SER A 11 -21.55 -39.01 27.08
CA SER A 11 -22.33 -38.22 28.04
C SER A 11 -23.25 -39.02 28.98
N ARG A 12 -23.70 -38.33 30.05
CA ARG A 12 -24.97 -38.61 30.74
C ARG A 12 -25.58 -37.29 31.23
N GLU A 13 -26.87 -37.10 30.95
CA GLU A 13 -27.66 -35.92 31.34
C GLU A 13 -28.67 -36.25 32.47
N SER A 14 -29.56 -35.29 32.76
CA SER A 14 -30.72 -35.30 33.68
C SER A 14 -30.41 -35.21 35.19
N GLU A 15 -31.17 -34.49 36.02
CA GLU A 15 -32.29 -33.56 35.76
C GLU A 15 -32.48 -32.53 36.90
N GLU A 16 -33.55 -31.71 36.86
CA GLU A 16 -33.80 -30.56 37.74
C GLU A 16 -34.14 -30.90 39.21
N THR A 17 -33.95 -29.93 40.12
CA THR A 17 -34.84 -29.80 41.31
C THR A 17 -34.81 -28.38 41.90
N CYS A 18 -35.98 -27.80 42.19
CA CYS A 18 -36.13 -26.53 42.93
C CYS A 18 -36.97 -26.76 44.21
N VAL A 19 -36.48 -26.31 45.37
CA VAL A 19 -37.29 -26.15 46.60
C VAL A 19 -36.80 -24.92 47.37
N SER A 20 -37.72 -24.08 47.83
CA SER A 20 -37.49 -22.93 48.70
C SER A 20 -37.86 -23.23 50.17
N ILE A 21 -37.27 -22.49 51.12
CA ILE A 21 -37.77 -22.39 52.50
C ILE A 21 -37.69 -20.92 52.95
N ASP A 22 -38.82 -20.38 53.42
CA ASP A 22 -39.00 -19.06 54.04
C ASP A 22 -39.35 -19.20 55.53
N ALA A 23 -38.88 -18.26 56.37
CA ALA A 23 -39.39 -17.86 57.70
C ALA A 23 -38.44 -16.78 58.30
N ASP A 24 -38.84 -15.77 59.09
CA ASP A 24 -40.10 -15.55 59.84
C ASP A 24 -40.60 -14.08 59.80
N LEU A 25 -41.84 -13.90 59.31
CA LEU A 25 -43.02 -13.33 60.02
C LEU A 25 -42.89 -12.29 61.17
N LYS A 26 -43.41 -11.06 60.93
CA LYS A 26 -44.55 -10.36 61.65
C LYS A 26 -44.50 -8.80 61.54
N VAL A 27 -45.58 -8.01 61.65
CA VAL A 27 -47.02 -8.10 61.25
C VAL A 27 -47.74 -6.75 61.54
N SER A 28 -48.69 -6.30 60.68
CA SER A 28 -49.74 -5.25 60.93
C SER A 28 -49.31 -3.78 61.26
N SER A 29 -50.14 -2.72 61.17
CA SER A 29 -51.32 -2.40 60.30
C SER A 29 -51.77 -0.92 60.46
N ASP A 30 -52.42 -0.37 59.42
CA ASP A 30 -53.50 0.65 59.43
C ASP A 30 -53.46 1.98 60.24
N LYS A 31 -53.52 3.09 59.45
CA LYS A 31 -54.51 4.22 59.49
C LYS A 31 -54.34 5.48 60.38
N HIS A 32 -54.53 6.62 59.67
CA HIS A 32 -55.20 7.89 60.03
C HIS A 32 -54.64 8.88 61.11
N ALA A 33 -53.96 9.92 60.59
CA ALA A 33 -54.44 11.32 60.52
C ALA A 33 -54.43 12.30 61.73
N LEU A 34 -53.84 13.48 61.44
CA LEU A 34 -54.21 14.87 61.80
C LEU A 34 -53.88 15.48 63.20
N HIS A 35 -53.28 16.68 63.14
CA HIS A 35 -53.12 17.71 64.19
C HIS A 35 -52.36 17.34 65.49
N SER A 36 -51.72 18.26 66.22
CA SER A 36 -51.12 19.60 65.98
C SER A 36 -50.23 19.94 67.21
N SER A 37 -49.59 21.09 67.46
CA SER A 37 -49.46 22.47 66.91
C SER A 37 -48.39 23.21 67.76
N ILE A 38 -48.04 24.47 67.41
CA ILE A 38 -47.71 25.58 68.37
C ILE A 38 -46.32 25.44 69.07
N ASP A 39 -45.40 26.42 69.11
CA ASP A 39 -45.30 27.90 68.85
C ASP A 39 -43.88 28.22 68.26
N GLU A 40 -43.31 29.41 68.01
CA GLU A 40 -43.58 30.83 67.57
C GLU A 40 -42.13 31.46 67.43
N ILE A 41 -41.74 32.67 66.95
CA ILE A 41 -42.22 33.91 66.26
C ILE A 41 -40.92 34.56 65.68
N ASP A 42 -40.80 35.47 64.70
CA ASP A 42 -41.66 36.20 63.71
C ASP A 42 -41.22 35.77 62.27
N ASP A 43 -41.62 36.29 61.09
CA ASP A 43 -42.16 37.56 60.56
C ASP A 43 -41.09 38.64 60.20
N VAL A 44 -41.19 39.43 59.10
CA VAL A 44 -42.38 40.02 58.43
C VAL A 44 -42.37 39.92 56.87
N GLN A 45 -43.41 39.27 56.32
CA GLN A 45 -44.28 39.57 55.12
C GLN A 45 -43.72 40.18 53.79
N SER A 46 -44.33 40.04 52.59
CA SER A 46 -45.31 39.16 51.85
C SER A 46 -45.43 39.72 50.39
N ASP A 47 -46.13 39.29 49.32
CA ASP A 47 -46.90 38.14 48.76
C ASP A 47 -46.81 38.34 47.21
N GLY A 48 -46.77 37.39 46.26
CA GLY A 48 -46.80 35.92 46.27
C GLY A 48 -47.29 35.37 44.91
N LYS A 49 -48.10 34.30 44.94
CA LYS A 49 -49.07 33.83 43.91
C LYS A 49 -48.63 33.66 42.43
N CYS A 50 -47.79 32.64 42.21
CA CYS A 50 -48.15 31.38 41.54
C CYS A 50 -49.04 31.40 40.25
N LYS A 51 -48.48 30.94 39.10
CA LYS A 51 -48.88 29.70 38.37
C LYS A 51 -48.05 29.45 37.08
N ARG A 52 -47.89 28.16 36.72
CA ARG A 52 -47.47 27.63 35.39
C ARG A 52 -48.73 27.26 34.57
N PRO A 53 -48.74 27.22 33.22
CA PRO A 53 -47.81 26.42 32.40
C PRO A 53 -47.28 27.08 31.10
N TRP A 54 -46.17 26.55 30.57
CA TRP A 54 -45.57 26.96 29.30
C TRP A 54 -45.89 25.95 28.19
N LEU A 55 -47.05 26.10 27.56
CA LEU A 55 -47.56 25.15 26.54
C LEU A 55 -48.21 25.86 25.34
N LEU A 56 -47.66 27.02 24.94
CA LEU A 56 -48.23 27.88 23.90
C LEU A 56 -47.20 28.45 22.89
N MET A 57 -45.97 27.92 22.85
CA MET A 57 -44.90 28.39 21.96
C MET A 57 -44.39 27.35 20.95
N LYS A 58 -45.29 26.49 20.43
CA LYS A 58 -45.03 25.62 19.27
C LYS A 58 -46.12 25.65 18.17
N ALA A 59 -47.13 26.51 18.28
CA ALA A 59 -48.26 26.55 17.36
C ALA A 59 -48.09 27.45 16.12
N ILE A 60 -47.06 28.30 16.08
CA ILE A 60 -46.94 29.37 15.06
C ILE A 60 -45.90 29.06 13.95
N VAL A 61 -44.98 28.11 14.18
CA VAL A 61 -43.90 27.79 13.23
C VAL A 61 -44.30 26.74 12.18
N CYS A 62 -45.36 25.95 12.43
CA CYS A 62 -45.79 24.87 11.53
C CYS A 62 -46.78 25.29 10.42
N LEU A 63 -46.97 26.60 10.18
CA LEU A 63 -48.07 27.12 9.34
C LEU A 63 -47.63 27.90 8.08
N VAL A 64 -46.35 27.81 7.69
CA VAL A 64 -45.77 28.60 6.57
C VAL A 64 -45.05 27.75 5.50
N LEU A 65 -44.90 26.43 5.69
CA LEU A 65 -44.10 25.56 4.80
C LEU A 65 -44.83 24.30 4.29
N VAL A 66 -46.14 24.38 4.03
CA VAL A 66 -46.89 23.34 3.29
C VAL A 66 -47.85 23.98 2.26
N SER A 67 -47.31 24.31 1.09
CA SER A 67 -47.96 24.58 -0.22
C SER A 67 -46.95 25.36 -1.09
N THR A 68 -46.87 25.22 -2.42
CA THR A 68 -47.73 24.58 -3.43
C THR A 68 -46.93 23.79 -4.48
N THR A 69 -47.43 22.65 -4.97
CA THR A 69 -47.03 22.07 -6.27
C THR A 69 -48.21 21.39 -6.99
N ALA A 70 -48.29 21.66 -8.31
CA ALA A 70 -49.02 20.93 -9.37
C ALA A 70 -50.57 20.77 -9.33
N PHE A 71 -51.23 21.25 -10.40
CA PHE A 71 -52.34 20.70 -11.22
C PHE A 71 -53.03 21.87 -11.96
N ALA A 72 -53.45 21.85 -13.24
CA ALA A 72 -53.14 21.01 -14.40
C ALA A 72 -53.55 21.73 -15.73
N ALA A 73 -53.48 21.02 -16.87
CA ALA A 73 -53.77 21.46 -18.25
C ALA A 73 -55.17 22.13 -18.46
N CYS A 74 -55.48 22.86 -19.55
CA CYS A 74 -55.31 22.44 -20.96
C CYS A 74 -55.53 23.57 -22.01
N CYS A 75 -55.49 23.18 -23.30
CA CYS A 75 -55.92 23.90 -24.52
C CYS A 75 -55.06 25.06 -25.06
N PHE A 76 -54.16 24.74 -26.00
CA PHE A 76 -54.39 24.97 -27.45
C PHE A 76 -53.53 23.98 -28.29
N TYR A 77 -53.77 23.86 -29.60
CA TYR A 77 -53.36 22.69 -30.41
C TYR A 77 -52.95 23.05 -31.85
N ARG A 78 -52.20 22.13 -32.52
CA ARG A 78 -51.60 22.22 -33.88
C ARG A 78 -50.34 23.12 -33.97
N SER A 79 -49.30 22.82 -34.75
CA SER A 79 -48.94 21.67 -35.63
C SER A 79 -47.40 21.67 -35.80
N GLY A 80 -46.67 20.65 -36.26
CA GLY A 80 -46.98 19.30 -36.76
C GLY A 80 -45.65 18.59 -37.15
N SER A 81 -45.64 17.27 -37.28
CA SER A 81 -44.43 16.42 -37.44
C SER A 81 -43.89 16.37 -38.89
N PRO A 82 -42.80 15.62 -39.19
CA PRO A 82 -41.64 15.19 -38.38
C PRO A 82 -40.28 15.52 -39.09
N ALA A 83 -39.13 15.08 -38.55
CA ALA A 83 -38.10 14.30 -39.28
C ALA A 83 -36.68 14.33 -38.63
N SER A 84 -35.82 13.47 -39.18
CA SER A 84 -34.42 13.17 -38.90
C SER A 84 -33.41 14.33 -38.93
N ALA A 85 -32.25 14.03 -38.35
CA ALA A 85 -30.96 14.72 -38.44
C ALA A 85 -30.63 15.50 -39.73
N ILE A 86 -29.90 16.61 -39.55
CA ILE A 86 -28.71 17.01 -40.34
C ILE A 86 -27.96 18.13 -39.60
N TRP A 87 -26.64 18.07 -39.55
CA TRP A 87 -25.77 19.19 -39.17
C TRP A 87 -25.68 20.19 -40.33
N THR A 88 -25.88 21.49 -40.09
CA THR A 88 -25.43 22.56 -41.01
C THR A 88 -24.98 23.79 -40.24
N ASP A 89 -23.95 24.44 -40.76
CA ASP A 89 -23.24 25.55 -40.13
C ASP A 89 -24.04 26.85 -40.08
N ARG A 90 -23.76 27.67 -39.06
CA ARG A 90 -23.62 29.13 -39.23
C ARG A 90 -22.40 29.66 -38.47
N PRO A 91 -21.68 30.65 -39.02
CA PRO A 91 -20.30 30.93 -38.62
C PRO A 91 -20.21 31.77 -37.34
N ILE A 92 -19.33 31.36 -36.44
CA ILE A 92 -18.79 32.24 -35.39
C ILE A 92 -17.59 32.99 -35.99
N THR A 93 -17.55 34.30 -35.82
CA THR A 93 -16.52 35.16 -36.41
C THR A 93 -15.16 34.93 -35.77
N ASN A 94 -14.16 34.54 -36.57
CA ASN A 94 -12.76 34.49 -36.13
C ASN A 94 -12.29 35.88 -35.64
N ARG A 95 -12.07 35.98 -34.34
CA ARG A 95 -11.09 36.92 -33.77
C ARG A 95 -9.89 36.07 -33.32
N PRO A 96 -8.66 36.37 -33.75
CA PRO A 96 -7.49 35.70 -33.19
C PRO A 96 -7.35 36.14 -31.73
N ILE A 97 -7.71 35.24 -30.80
CA ILE A 97 -7.23 35.35 -29.43
C ILE A 97 -5.75 35.00 -29.50
N SER A 98 -4.88 35.98 -29.28
CA SER A 98 -3.44 35.76 -29.18
C SER A 98 -3.15 34.97 -27.92
N THR A 99 -3.23 33.65 -28.02
CA THR A 99 -2.74 32.73 -27.00
C THR A 99 -1.22 32.82 -26.97
N ASN A 100 -0.71 33.80 -26.23
CA ASN A 100 0.65 33.75 -25.71
C ASN A 100 0.68 32.57 -24.73
N ILE A 101 0.97 31.38 -25.27
CA ILE A 101 1.38 30.22 -24.47
C ILE A 101 2.56 30.70 -23.63
N ALA A 102 2.47 30.57 -22.31
CA ALA A 102 3.54 31.01 -21.42
C ALA A 102 4.77 30.14 -21.69
N SER A 103 5.82 30.75 -22.24
CA SER A 103 7.11 30.12 -22.49
C SER A 103 7.74 29.66 -21.17
N ASP A 104 8.30 28.45 -21.17
CA ASP A 104 9.19 27.92 -20.14
C ASP A 104 8.70 28.04 -18.69
N SER A 105 7.65 27.27 -18.38
CA SER A 105 7.36 26.90 -16.99
C SER A 105 8.48 26.00 -16.46
N ASN A 106 9.54 26.58 -15.90
CA ASN A 106 10.68 25.85 -15.34
C ASN A 106 10.21 24.79 -14.32
N LEU A 107 10.39 23.51 -14.68
CA LEU A 107 9.96 22.36 -13.88
C LEU A 107 11.03 22.01 -12.85
N VAL A 108 10.78 22.34 -11.60
CA VAL A 108 11.64 22.00 -10.45
C VAL A 108 11.17 20.67 -9.86
N PHE A 109 12.13 19.86 -9.42
CA PHE A 109 11.88 18.65 -8.67
C PHE A 109 12.67 18.63 -7.36
N GLY A 110 12.31 17.69 -6.47
CA GLY A 110 13.10 17.39 -5.28
C GLY A 110 12.94 15.93 -4.86
N LEU A 111 14.04 15.30 -4.45
CA LEU A 111 14.16 13.87 -4.19
C LEU A 111 14.61 13.64 -2.73
N GLY A 112 14.11 12.58 -2.12
CA GLY A 112 14.53 12.24 -0.74
C GLY A 112 14.14 10.83 -0.34
N ILE A 113 14.96 10.24 0.52
CA ILE A 113 14.80 8.87 1.04
C ILE A 113 14.72 8.89 2.58
N GLY A 114 13.97 7.96 3.17
CA GLY A 114 13.91 7.78 4.62
C GLY A 114 13.67 6.33 5.03
N ASP A 115 14.25 5.89 6.13
CA ASP A 115 14.05 4.54 6.69
C ASP A 115 12.67 4.39 7.35
N VAL A 116 11.87 3.44 6.87
CA VAL A 116 10.55 3.06 7.42
C VAL A 116 10.55 1.64 8.00
N THR A 117 11.72 1.07 8.29
CA THR A 117 11.87 -0.30 8.80
C THR A 117 11.22 -0.46 10.18
N GLY A 118 10.04 -1.07 10.19
CA GLY A 118 9.31 -1.44 11.41
C GLY A 118 9.97 -2.59 12.21
N PRO A 119 9.22 -3.22 13.13
CA PRO A 119 9.74 -4.27 14.00
C PRO A 119 10.14 -5.54 13.22
N ILE A 120 11.44 -5.73 13.03
CA ILE A 120 12.05 -6.85 12.28
C ILE A 120 12.00 -8.22 12.99
N VAL A 121 11.34 -8.34 14.15
CA VAL A 121 11.11 -9.64 14.83
C VAL A 121 9.74 -9.72 15.48
N GLU A 122 9.26 -10.93 15.76
CA GLU A 122 8.06 -11.29 16.54
C GLU A 122 6.72 -10.69 16.03
N VAL A 123 6.71 -9.92 14.95
CA VAL A 123 5.53 -9.29 14.36
C VAL A 123 5.19 -9.99 13.04
N ASN A 124 3.90 -10.26 12.85
CA ASN A 124 3.38 -10.89 11.63
C ASN A 124 3.60 -9.98 10.41
N MET A 125 3.86 -10.58 9.25
CA MET A 125 4.13 -9.86 8.01
C MET A 125 2.81 -9.48 7.30
N MET A 126 2.81 -8.40 6.52
CA MET A 126 1.64 -7.90 5.79
C MET A 126 1.67 -8.37 4.34
N GLY A 127 0.55 -8.89 3.85
CA GLY A 127 0.45 -9.50 2.52
C GLY A 127 -0.37 -10.79 2.61
N TYR A 128 0.33 -11.92 2.62
CA TYR A 128 -0.21 -13.28 2.66
C TYR A 128 -1.25 -13.63 3.74
N ALA A 129 -1.42 -12.79 4.77
CA ALA A 129 -2.33 -13.05 5.90
C ALA A 129 -2.10 -14.38 6.65
N SER A 130 -0.90 -14.96 6.52
CA SER A 130 -0.51 -16.22 7.14
C SER A 130 -0.11 -16.02 8.61
N LEU A 131 -0.71 -16.78 9.53
CA LEU A 131 -0.40 -16.70 10.97
C LEU A 131 1.01 -17.23 11.33
N PRO A 132 1.54 -18.31 10.71
CA PRO A 132 2.93 -18.72 10.87
C PRO A 132 3.95 -17.65 10.44
N GLN A 133 3.64 -16.83 9.43
CA GLN A 133 4.57 -15.85 8.87
C GLN A 133 4.82 -14.68 9.85
N THR A 134 5.79 -14.88 10.73
CA THR A 134 6.21 -13.92 11.76
C THR A 134 7.67 -13.58 11.56
N ASN A 135 7.99 -12.28 11.53
CA ASN A 135 9.35 -11.78 11.38
C ASN A 135 10.34 -12.47 12.34
N THR A 136 11.46 -12.94 11.80
CA THR A 136 12.63 -13.45 12.53
C THR A 136 13.88 -12.61 12.28
N GLY A 137 13.85 -11.61 11.39
CA GLY A 137 14.98 -10.73 11.16
C GLY A 137 14.84 -9.80 9.96
N LEU A 138 15.98 -9.44 9.36
CA LEU A 138 16.11 -8.43 8.32
C LEU A 138 16.98 -8.95 7.15
N HIS A 139 16.51 -8.71 5.94
CA HIS A 139 17.28 -8.81 4.69
C HIS A 139 17.74 -7.41 4.29
N ILE A 140 16.80 -6.52 3.98
CA ILE A 140 17.08 -5.13 3.59
C ILE A 140 16.14 -4.15 4.30
N ARG A 141 16.71 -3.01 4.70
CA ARG A 141 15.98 -1.85 5.24
C ARG A 141 14.87 -1.41 4.28
N LEU A 142 13.65 -1.22 4.80
CA LEU A 142 12.51 -0.70 4.05
C LEU A 142 12.62 0.82 3.94
N ARG A 143 12.49 1.38 2.74
CA ARG A 143 12.64 2.83 2.51
C ARG A 143 11.36 3.47 1.97
N SER A 144 11.21 4.75 2.27
CA SER A 144 10.18 5.63 1.71
C SER A 144 10.86 6.71 0.88
N ARG A 145 10.62 6.67 -0.44
CA ARG A 145 11.24 7.51 -1.46
C ARG A 145 10.24 8.55 -1.95
N ALA A 146 10.53 9.82 -1.73
CA ALA A 146 9.66 10.95 -2.05
C ALA A 146 10.18 11.70 -3.28
N PHE A 147 9.25 11.95 -4.22
CA PHE A 147 9.48 12.61 -5.49
C PHE A 147 8.55 13.82 -5.58
N ILE A 148 9.10 15.02 -5.52
CA ILE A 148 8.36 16.28 -5.68
C ILE A 148 8.51 16.75 -7.12
N VAL A 149 7.42 17.24 -7.72
CA VAL A 149 7.44 18.02 -8.96
C VAL A 149 6.65 19.31 -8.75
N GLY A 150 7.15 20.43 -9.26
CA GLY A 150 6.54 21.75 -9.13
C GLY A 150 6.95 22.73 -10.23
N SER A 151 6.13 23.74 -10.46
CA SER A 151 6.52 24.92 -11.25
C SER A 151 7.41 25.84 -10.42
N ALA A 152 8.39 26.50 -11.03
CA ALA A 152 9.23 27.50 -10.37
C ALA A 152 8.39 28.65 -9.77
N ASP A 153 7.37 29.12 -10.48
CA ASP A 153 6.43 30.15 -10.00
C ASP A 153 5.42 29.66 -8.95
N ALA A 154 5.67 28.51 -8.29
CA ALA A 154 4.80 27.99 -7.24
C ALA A 154 4.65 29.02 -6.10
N PRO A 155 3.45 29.63 -5.90
CA PRO A 155 3.35 30.89 -5.20
C PRO A 155 3.67 30.76 -3.71
N ASN A 156 4.67 31.53 -3.27
CA ASN A 156 5.06 31.65 -1.87
C ASN A 156 3.88 32.05 -0.96
N PHE A 157 3.96 31.61 0.30
CA PHE A 157 2.89 31.67 1.33
C PHE A 157 2.07 32.97 1.34
N SER A 158 2.72 34.12 1.16
CA SER A 158 2.14 35.46 1.09
C SER A 158 0.92 35.57 0.17
N ALA A 159 0.95 34.95 -1.01
CA ALA A 159 -0.14 35.05 -1.99
C ALA A 159 -1.42 34.33 -1.54
N LYS A 160 -1.31 33.25 -0.76
CA LYS A 160 -2.47 32.49 -0.27
C LYS A 160 -3.31 33.25 0.75
N LEU A 161 -2.74 34.25 1.43
CA LEU A 161 -3.47 35.07 2.40
C LEU A 161 -4.61 35.87 1.74
N ALA A 162 -4.45 36.27 0.48
CA ALA A 162 -5.46 37.00 -0.30
C ALA A 162 -6.65 36.14 -0.73
N SER A 163 -6.45 34.83 -0.97
CA SER A 163 -7.51 33.90 -1.39
C SER A 163 -8.45 33.43 -0.28
N ARG A 164 -8.46 34.09 0.89
CA ARG A 164 -9.22 33.66 2.08
C ARG A 164 -10.73 33.84 2.00
N PHE A 165 -11.24 34.57 1.01
CA PHE A 165 -12.68 34.62 0.70
C PHE A 165 -13.11 33.45 -0.20
N LYS A 166 -13.00 32.20 0.31
CA LYS A 166 -13.44 30.98 -0.39
C LYS A 166 -14.63 30.32 0.31
N SER A 167 -15.57 29.87 -0.53
CA SER A 167 -16.64 28.87 -0.35
C SER A 167 -16.91 28.29 1.05
N PHE A 168 -18.20 28.20 1.42
CA PHE A 168 -18.69 27.41 2.56
C PHE A 168 -18.47 25.89 2.41
N ILE A 169 -18.04 25.40 1.24
CA ILE A 169 -17.78 23.97 0.98
C ILE A 169 -16.27 23.68 1.12
N PRO A 170 -15.84 22.77 2.02
CA PRO A 170 -14.43 22.40 2.17
C PRO A 170 -13.83 21.77 0.90
N THR A 171 -12.71 22.33 0.45
CA THR A 171 -11.91 21.89 -0.71
C THR A 171 -10.55 21.37 -0.27
N ALA A 172 -9.97 20.42 -1.01
CA ALA A 172 -8.68 19.82 -0.65
C ALA A 172 -7.53 20.85 -0.62
N ASP A 173 -6.75 20.83 0.47
CA ASP A 173 -5.71 21.83 0.77
C ASP A 173 -4.30 21.38 0.32
N GLY A 174 -3.29 22.23 0.52
CA GLY A 174 -1.95 22.11 -0.09
C GLY A 174 -1.77 22.97 -1.34
N SER A 175 -0.64 22.86 -2.04
CA SER A 175 -0.40 23.57 -3.31
C SER A 175 -1.15 22.92 -4.47
N ALA A 176 -1.47 23.71 -5.50
CA ALA A 176 -2.01 23.19 -6.76
C ALA A 176 -0.90 22.91 -7.79
N THR A 177 0.16 23.72 -7.81
CA THR A 177 1.27 23.71 -8.80
C THR A 177 2.54 23.02 -8.30
N ARG A 178 2.43 22.25 -7.20
CA ARG A 178 3.48 21.37 -6.69
C ARG A 178 2.82 20.14 -6.07
N TRP A 179 3.28 18.94 -6.41
CA TRP A 179 2.84 17.68 -5.82
C TRP A 179 4.02 16.83 -5.36
N MET A 180 3.72 15.85 -4.51
CA MET A 180 4.65 14.87 -3.97
C MET A 180 4.08 13.47 -4.18
N PHE A 181 4.82 12.62 -4.87
CA PHE A 181 4.59 11.18 -4.97
C PHE A 181 5.52 10.49 -3.97
N ILE A 182 5.00 9.57 -3.16
CA ILE A 182 5.80 8.80 -2.19
C ILE A 182 5.67 7.32 -2.51
N ASN A 183 6.80 6.68 -2.81
CA ASN A 183 6.92 5.25 -3.05
C ASN A 183 7.58 4.59 -1.83
N SER A 184 6.84 3.78 -1.07
CA SER A 184 7.30 3.19 0.18
C SER A 184 7.38 1.67 0.10
N ASP A 185 8.47 1.08 0.61
CA ASP A 185 8.76 -0.35 0.59
C ASP A 185 7.87 -1.13 1.60
N ILE A 186 6.55 -1.03 1.43
CA ILE A 186 5.50 -1.62 2.26
C ILE A 186 4.39 -2.21 1.38
N CYS A 187 3.56 -3.08 1.96
CA CYS A 187 2.51 -3.78 1.22
C CYS A 187 1.43 -2.84 0.63
N MET A 188 0.99 -1.78 1.34
CA MET A 188 -0.03 -0.87 0.81
C MET A 188 -0.09 0.48 1.54
N GLY A 189 -0.67 1.49 0.89
CA GLY A 189 -1.08 2.74 1.54
C GLY A 189 -2.35 2.58 2.40
N ASP A 190 -2.39 3.27 3.54
CA ASP A 190 -3.54 3.32 4.46
C ASP A 190 -3.92 4.77 4.79
N THR A 191 -5.22 5.04 4.99
CA THR A 191 -5.75 6.40 5.18
C THR A 191 -5.31 7.03 6.51
N ALA A 192 -5.12 6.26 7.58
CA ALA A 192 -4.58 6.79 8.84
C ALA A 192 -3.08 7.08 8.71
N LEU A 193 -2.31 6.22 8.04
CA LEU A 193 -0.89 6.50 7.71
C LEU A 193 -0.77 7.77 6.85
N ARG A 194 -1.48 7.83 5.72
CA ARG A 194 -1.48 8.99 4.82
C ARG A 194 -1.88 10.25 5.56
N LYS A 195 -2.96 10.19 6.36
CA LYS A 195 -3.40 11.34 7.17
C LYS A 195 -2.33 11.80 8.16
N ALA A 196 -1.66 10.88 8.87
CA ALA A 196 -0.61 11.24 9.82
C ALA A 196 0.60 11.90 9.12
N ILE A 197 0.99 11.41 7.94
CA ILE A 197 2.04 11.99 7.09
C ILE A 197 1.63 13.39 6.61
N VAL A 198 0.42 13.54 6.03
CA VAL A 198 -0.11 14.81 5.54
C VAL A 198 -0.28 15.83 6.67
N ASP A 199 -0.77 15.42 7.84
CA ASP A 199 -0.95 16.30 9.00
C ASP A 199 0.39 16.80 9.55
N ARG A 200 1.43 15.96 9.62
CA ARG A 200 2.79 16.37 10.01
C ARG A 200 3.41 17.32 8.97
N LEU A 201 3.37 16.96 7.68
CA LEU A 201 3.92 17.82 6.61
C LEU A 201 3.18 19.16 6.47
N ARG A 202 1.86 19.20 6.72
CA ARG A 202 1.07 20.44 6.78
C ARG A 202 1.46 21.32 7.97
N GLN A 203 1.88 20.75 9.10
CA GLN A 203 2.37 21.51 10.26
C GLN A 203 3.74 22.13 9.99
N THR A 204 4.68 21.38 9.39
CA THR A 204 6.02 21.89 9.07
C THR A 204 6.01 22.88 7.89
N TYR A 205 5.22 22.61 6.85
CA TYR A 205 5.20 23.40 5.61
C TYR A 205 3.79 23.94 5.30
N PRO A 206 3.26 24.86 6.13
CA PRO A 206 1.85 25.26 6.12
C PRO A 206 1.41 25.82 4.76
N GLY A 207 0.46 25.11 4.14
CA GLY A 207 -0.10 25.47 2.84
C GLY A 207 0.72 25.04 1.62
N VAL A 208 1.93 24.48 1.79
CA VAL A 208 2.68 23.83 0.70
C VAL A 208 2.12 22.43 0.46
N TYR A 209 1.98 21.64 1.53
CA TYR A 209 1.42 20.29 1.50
C TYR A 209 0.05 20.21 2.19
N GLY A 210 -0.77 19.27 1.73
CA GLY A 210 -2.12 19.04 2.25
C GLY A 210 -2.82 17.91 1.48
N GLU A 211 -4.15 17.82 1.64
CA GLU A 211 -4.95 16.73 1.07
C GLU A 211 -4.82 16.57 -0.44
N ARG A 212 -4.60 17.66 -1.18
CA ARG A 212 -4.70 17.67 -2.65
C ARG A 212 -3.46 17.18 -3.37
N ASN A 213 -2.29 17.16 -2.71
CA ASN A 213 -0.99 17.11 -3.41
C ASN A 213 0.06 16.16 -2.81
N ILE A 214 -0.31 15.28 -1.88
CA ILE A 214 0.51 14.11 -1.49
C ILE A 214 -0.19 12.83 -1.95
N ALA A 215 0.53 11.99 -2.69
CA ALA A 215 0.20 10.59 -2.95
C ALA A 215 1.12 9.69 -2.12
N PHE A 216 0.58 8.60 -1.56
CA PHE A 216 1.32 7.64 -0.74
C PHE A 216 1.05 6.22 -1.24
N VAL A 217 2.06 5.57 -1.82
CA VAL A 217 1.96 4.31 -2.57
C VAL A 217 2.87 3.26 -1.93
N GLY A 218 2.38 2.03 -1.77
CA GLY A 218 3.23 0.89 -1.40
C GLY A 218 3.85 0.23 -2.64
N THR A 219 5.09 -0.28 -2.52
CA THR A 219 5.67 -1.18 -3.55
C THR A 219 4.99 -2.54 -3.61
N HIS A 220 4.06 -2.83 -2.68
CA HIS A 220 3.37 -4.10 -2.54
C HIS A 220 4.30 -5.29 -2.23
N SER A 221 5.37 -5.04 -1.46
CA SER A 221 6.13 -6.10 -0.78
C SER A 221 5.25 -6.82 0.24
N HIS A 222 5.16 -8.15 0.15
CA HIS A 222 4.56 -9.02 1.16
C HIS A 222 5.56 -9.40 2.27
N ALA A 223 6.80 -8.91 2.18
CA ALA A 223 7.89 -9.19 3.11
C ALA A 223 8.12 -8.08 4.16
N GLY A 224 7.13 -7.21 4.42
CA GLY A 224 7.19 -6.15 5.44
C GLY A 224 6.39 -6.46 6.73
N PRO A 225 6.73 -5.87 7.89
CA PRO A 225 5.96 -6.03 9.13
C PRO A 225 4.54 -5.44 8.99
N GLY A 226 3.56 -6.11 9.60
CA GLY A 226 2.14 -5.74 9.56
C GLY A 226 1.62 -4.92 10.75
N GLY A 227 0.28 -4.85 10.83
CA GLY A 227 -0.42 -4.12 11.89
C GLY A 227 -0.32 -2.59 11.80
N PHE A 228 -0.10 -2.01 10.62
CA PHE A 228 -0.08 -0.56 10.41
C PHE A 228 -1.41 0.02 9.88
N MET A 229 -2.37 -0.80 9.47
CA MET A 229 -3.60 -0.33 8.84
C MET A 229 -4.72 0.03 9.85
N GLN A 230 -5.60 0.94 9.44
CA GLN A 230 -6.69 1.46 10.28
C GLN A 230 -7.87 0.48 10.42
N ALA A 231 -8.11 -0.33 9.38
CA ALA A 231 -9.24 -1.26 9.31
C ALA A 231 -8.96 -2.54 10.12
N LEU A 232 -10.00 -3.14 10.74
CA LEU A 232 -9.77 -4.31 11.60
C LEU A 232 -9.27 -5.53 10.82
N LEU A 233 -9.93 -5.92 9.72
CA LEU A 233 -9.71 -7.22 9.07
C LEU A 233 -8.21 -7.48 8.75
N PRO A 234 -7.47 -6.57 8.10
CA PRO A 234 -6.07 -6.83 7.73
C PRO A 234 -5.10 -6.78 8.92
N THR A 235 -5.56 -6.37 10.11
CA THR A 235 -4.74 -6.37 11.33
C THR A 235 -4.92 -7.61 12.20
N LEU A 236 -5.91 -8.49 11.89
CA LEU A 236 -6.24 -9.65 12.73
C LEU A 236 -5.05 -10.60 12.91
N THR A 237 -4.30 -10.88 11.84
CA THR A 237 -3.11 -11.75 11.85
C THR A 237 -1.96 -11.15 12.65
N SER A 238 -1.80 -9.82 12.58
CA SER A 238 -0.91 -9.02 13.42
C SER A 238 -1.39 -8.84 14.87
N LYS A 239 -2.56 -9.38 15.22
CA LYS A 239 -3.22 -9.23 16.55
C LYS A 239 -3.52 -7.77 16.88
N GLY A 240 -3.97 -7.04 15.87
CA GLY A 240 -4.29 -5.61 15.91
C GLY A 240 -3.14 -4.71 15.43
N VAL A 241 -3.22 -3.44 15.81
CA VAL A 241 -2.31 -2.38 15.41
C VAL A 241 -1.03 -2.37 16.24
N ILE A 242 0.10 -2.33 15.55
CA ILE A 242 1.45 -2.23 16.10
C ILE A 242 1.90 -0.77 15.96
N MET A 243 1.68 0.05 17.00
CA MET A 243 2.06 1.48 16.97
C MET A 243 3.52 1.68 16.56
N GLN A 244 4.43 0.87 17.10
CA GLN A 244 5.86 0.87 16.73
C GLN A 244 6.12 0.77 15.21
N ASN A 245 5.25 0.08 14.45
CA ASN A 245 5.37 -0.01 13.00
C ASN A 245 4.73 1.21 12.32
N PHE A 246 3.52 1.59 12.75
CA PHE A 246 2.82 2.78 12.25
C PHE A 246 3.67 4.06 12.40
N ASP A 247 4.20 4.29 13.60
CA ASP A 247 5.00 5.47 13.93
C ASP A 247 6.31 5.49 13.12
N ALA A 248 6.96 4.33 12.91
CA ALA A 248 8.14 4.20 12.06
C ALA A 248 7.86 4.56 10.59
N ILE A 249 6.77 4.05 10.02
CA ILE A 249 6.37 4.36 8.63
C ILE A 249 6.07 5.86 8.47
N VAL A 250 5.39 6.47 9.44
CA VAL A 250 5.11 7.92 9.43
C VAL A 250 6.39 8.74 9.61
N GLU A 251 7.31 8.34 10.51
CA GLU A 251 8.55 9.09 10.78
C GLU A 251 9.56 9.02 9.64
N GLY A 252 9.80 7.83 9.10
CA GLY A 252 10.65 7.64 7.92
C GLY A 252 10.11 8.36 6.69
N THR A 253 8.79 8.26 6.44
CA THR A 253 8.15 8.94 5.30
C THR A 253 8.18 10.45 5.45
N VAL A 254 7.88 11.00 6.62
CA VAL A 254 7.97 12.46 6.84
C VAL A 254 9.40 12.97 6.72
N ARG A 255 10.41 12.16 7.11
CA ARG A 255 11.83 12.49 6.94
C ARG A 255 12.25 12.48 5.46
N GLY A 256 11.88 11.44 4.70
CA GLY A 256 12.15 11.39 3.26
C GLY A 256 11.46 12.53 2.49
N ALA A 257 10.22 12.86 2.87
CA ALA A 257 9.47 14.00 2.33
C ALA A 257 10.05 15.37 2.72
N ALA A 258 10.66 15.51 3.90
CA ALA A 258 11.37 16.72 4.32
C ALA A 258 12.68 16.90 3.53
N ARG A 259 13.48 15.83 3.40
CA ARG A 259 14.68 15.80 2.54
C ARG A 259 14.35 16.23 1.11
N ALA A 260 13.29 15.64 0.53
CA ALA A 260 12.80 16.03 -0.80
C ALA A 260 12.39 17.51 -0.87
N HIS A 261 11.80 18.08 0.18
CA HIS A 261 11.46 19.51 0.22
C HIS A 261 12.70 20.40 0.25
N GLU A 262 13.69 20.05 1.06
CA GLU A 262 14.98 20.76 1.15
C GLU A 262 15.72 20.72 -0.18
N ASP A 263 15.75 19.54 -0.81
CA ASP A 263 16.32 19.27 -2.13
C ASP A 263 15.59 20.03 -3.27
N PHE A 264 14.25 20.12 -3.21
CA PHE A 264 13.46 21.00 -4.10
C PHE A 264 13.85 22.46 -3.92
N VAL A 265 13.98 22.94 -2.69
CA VAL A 265 14.29 24.35 -2.39
C VAL A 265 15.71 24.71 -2.83
N ALA A 266 16.66 23.77 -2.73
CA ALA A 266 18.01 23.93 -3.28
C ALA A 266 17.97 24.08 -4.82
N ARG A 267 17.27 23.19 -5.54
CA ARG A 267 17.11 23.31 -7.01
C ARG A 267 16.38 24.57 -7.43
N GLN A 268 15.36 24.98 -6.67
CA GLN A 268 14.64 26.23 -6.89
C GLN A 268 15.57 27.46 -6.86
N ALA A 269 16.50 27.52 -5.92
CA ALA A 269 17.48 28.61 -5.80
C ALA A 269 18.62 28.51 -6.83
N ASN A 270 18.93 27.30 -7.30
CA ASN A 270 19.90 27.10 -8.38
C ASN A 270 19.38 27.65 -9.73
N LEU A 271 18.05 27.64 -9.97
CA LEU A 271 17.46 28.29 -11.14
C LEU A 271 17.74 29.80 -11.18
N ASP A 272 17.60 30.49 -10.04
CA ASP A 272 17.92 31.92 -9.91
C ASP A 272 19.40 32.22 -10.17
N SER A 273 20.24 31.18 -10.16
CA SER A 273 21.70 31.23 -10.33
C SER A 273 22.18 30.69 -11.69
N GLY A 274 21.29 30.50 -12.68
CA GLY A 274 21.64 30.05 -14.03
C GLY A 274 21.59 28.53 -14.26
N GLY A 275 21.31 27.74 -13.21
CA GLY A 275 21.04 26.31 -13.34
C GLY A 275 19.69 26.03 -14.01
N SER A 276 19.50 24.81 -14.51
CA SER A 276 18.21 24.35 -15.04
C SER A 276 17.93 22.90 -14.64
N THR A 277 16.68 22.49 -14.72
CA THR A 277 16.22 21.13 -14.35
C THR A 277 15.35 20.57 -15.47
N ARG A 278 15.52 19.29 -15.78
CA ARG A 278 14.78 18.60 -16.85
C ARG A 278 14.08 17.35 -16.31
N LEU A 279 12.86 17.15 -16.79
CA LEU A 279 12.08 15.93 -16.58
C LEU A 279 11.85 15.27 -17.93
N SER A 280 12.12 13.97 -18.01
CA SER A 280 11.93 13.18 -19.24
C SER A 280 11.17 11.90 -18.93
N TYR A 281 10.22 11.52 -19.76
CA TYR A 281 9.45 10.27 -19.63
C TYR A 281 9.78 9.31 -20.78
N GLY A 282 9.87 8.01 -20.49
CA GLY A 282 10.11 6.99 -21.52
C GLY A 282 9.65 5.59 -21.09
N LYS A 283 9.54 4.68 -22.06
CA LYS A 283 9.11 3.29 -21.86
C LYS A 283 10.11 2.28 -22.45
N THR A 284 10.09 1.06 -21.93
CA THR A 284 10.58 -0.15 -22.60
C THR A 284 9.61 -1.30 -22.32
N ARG A 285 9.66 -2.38 -23.11
CA ARG A 285 8.96 -3.62 -22.77
C ARG A 285 9.83 -4.50 -21.88
N LEU A 286 9.26 -4.99 -20.78
CA LEU A 286 9.95 -5.89 -19.85
C LEU A 286 9.28 -7.27 -19.82
N GLU A 287 9.90 -8.18 -20.59
CA GLU A 287 9.48 -9.57 -20.78
C GLU A 287 10.00 -10.52 -19.69
N ASP A 288 9.35 -11.68 -19.55
CA ASP A 288 9.74 -12.79 -18.66
C ASP A 288 9.95 -12.40 -17.17
N ALA A 289 9.39 -11.26 -16.71
CA ALA A 289 9.55 -10.75 -15.34
C ALA A 289 8.24 -10.66 -14.55
N HIS A 290 7.11 -10.99 -15.17
CA HIS A 290 5.88 -11.40 -14.48
C HIS A 290 5.15 -12.48 -15.30
N ILE A 291 4.05 -13.01 -14.76
CA ILE A 291 3.04 -13.79 -15.47
C ILE A 291 1.64 -13.38 -14.97
N GLN A 292 0.62 -13.70 -15.75
CA GLN A 292 -0.79 -13.57 -15.41
C GLN A 292 -1.24 -14.75 -14.50
N ARG A 293 -1.58 -14.47 -13.23
CA ARG A 293 -1.93 -15.50 -12.23
C ARG A 293 -3.41 -15.89 -12.20
N SER A 294 -4.26 -15.17 -12.93
CA SER A 294 -5.71 -15.39 -13.02
C SER A 294 -6.21 -15.42 -14.46
N ARG A 295 -5.40 -15.99 -15.38
CA ARG A 295 -5.63 -16.01 -16.84
C ARG A 295 -7.04 -16.44 -17.26
N TYR A 296 -7.62 -17.46 -16.63
CA TYR A 296 -8.99 -17.89 -16.93
C TYR A 296 -10.05 -16.79 -16.70
N ALA A 297 -9.82 -15.85 -15.78
CA ALA A 297 -10.66 -14.67 -15.59
C ALA A 297 -10.38 -13.59 -16.65
N TYR A 298 -9.10 -13.33 -16.97
CA TYR A 298 -8.71 -12.42 -18.05
C TYR A 298 -9.33 -12.83 -19.40
N GLU A 299 -9.37 -14.13 -19.71
CA GLU A 299 -9.94 -14.68 -20.94
C GLU A 299 -11.46 -14.47 -21.08
N GLN A 300 -12.18 -14.11 -19.99
CA GLN A 300 -13.59 -13.72 -20.07
C GLN A 300 -13.81 -12.29 -20.57
N ASN A 301 -12.77 -11.44 -20.57
CA ASN A 301 -12.85 -10.14 -21.24
C ASN A 301 -13.11 -10.35 -22.75
N PRO A 302 -13.93 -9.49 -23.39
CA PRO A 302 -14.33 -9.68 -24.79
C PRO A 302 -13.11 -9.83 -25.72
N GLN A 303 -13.13 -10.84 -26.59
CA GLN A 303 -12.00 -11.11 -27.50
C GLN A 303 -11.59 -9.85 -28.27
N GLN A 304 -12.56 -9.10 -28.83
CA GLN A 304 -12.30 -7.84 -29.53
C GLN A 304 -11.57 -6.76 -28.69
N GLU A 305 -11.65 -6.79 -27.35
CA GLU A 305 -10.86 -5.90 -26.49
C GLU A 305 -9.49 -6.50 -26.16
N ARG A 306 -9.36 -7.83 -26.05
CA ARG A 306 -8.06 -8.51 -25.90
C ARG A 306 -7.21 -8.40 -27.18
N ASP A 307 -7.84 -8.44 -28.35
CA ASP A 307 -7.25 -8.22 -29.67
C ASP A 307 -6.64 -6.82 -29.84
N LEU A 308 -6.97 -5.84 -28.98
CA LEU A 308 -6.33 -4.50 -28.96
C LEU A 308 -4.93 -4.51 -28.34
N TYR A 309 -4.53 -5.63 -27.74
CA TYR A 309 -3.25 -5.84 -27.08
C TYR A 309 -2.61 -7.16 -27.55
N ASP A 310 -2.87 -7.56 -28.80
CA ASP A 310 -2.39 -8.82 -29.43
C ASP A 310 -2.70 -10.10 -28.61
N ASP A 311 -3.78 -10.06 -27.80
CA ASP A 311 -4.17 -11.07 -26.80
C ASP A 311 -3.12 -11.33 -25.69
N GLU A 312 -2.18 -10.40 -25.48
CA GLU A 312 -1.25 -10.41 -24.35
C GLU A 312 -2.00 -10.22 -23.03
N ASP A 313 -1.82 -11.15 -22.10
CA ASP A 313 -2.52 -11.20 -20.81
C ASP A 313 -1.81 -10.45 -19.67
N GLN A 314 -0.82 -9.62 -20.03
CA GLN A 314 0.19 -9.00 -19.17
C GLN A 314 0.45 -7.53 -19.59
N ASP A 315 0.76 -6.62 -18.66
CA ASP A 315 1.17 -5.23 -19.01
C ASP A 315 2.69 -5.11 -19.00
N HIS A 316 3.30 -5.35 -20.17
CA HIS A 316 4.75 -5.34 -20.36
C HIS A 316 5.38 -3.94 -20.33
N ASP A 317 4.59 -2.86 -20.24
CA ASP A 317 5.07 -1.47 -20.06
C ASP A 317 5.94 -1.35 -18.78
N PHE A 318 7.26 -1.31 -18.94
CA PHE A 318 8.14 -0.73 -17.94
C PHE A 318 8.38 0.73 -18.33
N SER A 319 7.86 1.67 -17.55
CA SER A 319 7.97 3.11 -17.82
C SER A 319 8.67 3.86 -16.70
N LEU A 320 9.33 4.98 -17.00
CA LEU A 320 9.88 5.86 -15.97
C LEU A 320 9.83 7.35 -16.31
N LEU A 321 9.78 8.15 -15.25
CA LEU A 321 10.05 9.59 -15.20
C LEU A 321 11.46 9.79 -14.64
N LYS A 322 12.37 10.31 -15.46
CA LYS A 322 13.75 10.66 -15.13
C LYS A 322 13.83 12.10 -14.63
N PHE A 323 14.69 12.33 -13.62
CA PHE A 323 14.96 13.64 -13.03
C PHE A 323 16.43 14.02 -13.31
N GLU A 324 16.67 15.15 -13.96
CA GLU A 324 18.03 15.60 -14.33
C GLU A 324 18.30 17.06 -13.95
N ASP A 325 19.45 17.30 -13.34
CA ASP A 325 20.05 18.64 -13.26
C ASP A 325 20.77 18.95 -14.58
N VAL A 326 20.60 20.16 -15.10
CA VAL A 326 21.19 20.60 -16.37
C VAL A 326 21.96 21.90 -16.17
N THR A 327 23.27 21.83 -16.41
CA THR A 327 24.23 22.94 -16.24
C THR A 327 24.17 23.95 -17.38
N GLU A 328 24.80 25.12 -17.20
CA GLU A 328 24.90 26.17 -18.25
C GLU A 328 25.51 25.66 -19.56
N ASP A 329 26.50 24.76 -19.48
CA ASP A 329 27.10 24.10 -20.65
C ASP A 329 26.30 22.89 -21.16
N ARG A 330 25.03 22.79 -20.76
CA ARG A 330 24.02 21.81 -21.16
C ARG A 330 24.35 20.35 -20.85
N LYS A 331 25.30 20.08 -19.95
CA LYS A 331 25.50 18.73 -19.42
C LYS A 331 24.36 18.38 -18.47
N ALA A 332 23.74 17.23 -18.71
CA ALA A 332 22.74 16.67 -17.81
C ALA A 332 23.39 15.68 -16.84
N SER A 333 22.99 15.74 -15.56
CA SER A 333 23.32 14.75 -14.54
C SER A 333 22.03 14.18 -13.98
N ALA A 334 21.90 12.86 -13.95
CA ALA A 334 20.70 12.22 -13.41
C ALA A 334 20.70 12.28 -11.88
N ALA A 335 19.62 12.81 -11.30
CA ALA A 335 19.39 12.84 -9.85
C ALA A 335 18.55 11.66 -9.37
N GLY A 336 17.77 11.03 -10.26
CA GLY A 336 16.94 9.88 -9.93
C GLY A 336 15.95 9.52 -11.02
N PHE A 337 15.08 8.55 -10.71
CA PHE A 337 13.88 8.25 -11.50
C PHE A 337 12.75 7.68 -10.63
N LEU A 338 11.53 7.74 -11.17
CA LEU A 338 10.35 7.03 -10.66
C LEU A 338 9.77 6.18 -11.79
N SER A 339 9.68 4.87 -11.61
CA SER A 339 9.18 3.91 -12.59
C SER A 339 7.87 3.25 -12.19
N TRP A 340 7.15 2.74 -13.19
CA TRP A 340 5.94 1.94 -13.07
C TRP A 340 6.08 0.68 -13.91
N TYR A 341 5.82 -0.48 -13.29
CA TYR A 341 5.80 -1.79 -13.93
C TYR A 341 4.94 -2.77 -13.12
N ALA A 342 4.16 -3.61 -13.80
CA ALA A 342 3.18 -4.50 -13.17
C ALA A 342 3.83 -5.83 -12.73
N VAL A 343 4.33 -5.89 -11.49
CA VAL A 343 4.79 -7.15 -10.88
C VAL A 343 4.60 -7.14 -9.38
N HIS A 344 3.86 -8.12 -8.88
CA HIS A 344 3.58 -8.32 -7.46
C HIS A 344 4.86 -8.45 -6.61
N GLY A 345 4.88 -7.91 -5.39
CA GLY A 345 6.00 -8.04 -4.46
C GLY A 345 5.93 -9.31 -3.62
N THR A 346 5.83 -10.46 -4.31
CA THR A 346 5.71 -11.83 -3.76
C THR A 346 6.75 -12.76 -4.37
N SER A 347 7.97 -12.25 -4.63
CA SER A 347 9.08 -13.10 -5.04
C SER A 347 9.67 -13.89 -3.87
N LEU A 348 9.67 -13.31 -2.66
CA LEU A 348 9.92 -13.99 -1.40
C LEU A 348 8.62 -14.64 -0.92
N TYR A 349 8.61 -15.97 -0.80
CA TYR A 349 7.41 -16.75 -0.53
C TYR A 349 6.86 -16.56 0.90
N GLU A 350 5.67 -17.08 1.18
CA GLU A 350 5.02 -17.03 2.51
C GLU A 350 5.89 -17.61 3.64
N ASN A 351 6.80 -18.55 3.35
CA ASN A 351 7.72 -19.11 4.35
C ASN A 351 8.92 -18.19 4.67
N ASN A 352 9.15 -17.11 3.92
CA ASN A 352 10.12 -16.09 4.28
C ASN A 352 9.69 -15.37 5.58
N THR A 353 10.66 -15.13 6.46
CA THR A 353 10.49 -14.41 7.72
C THR A 353 11.53 -13.30 7.94
N LEU A 354 12.36 -12.99 6.95
CA LEU A 354 13.25 -11.83 7.01
C LEU A 354 12.59 -10.62 6.32
N THR A 355 12.58 -9.48 7.01
CA THR A 355 12.00 -8.22 6.50
C THR A 355 12.72 -7.77 5.23
N SER A 356 11.97 -7.48 4.17
CA SER A 356 12.51 -7.12 2.86
C SER A 356 11.56 -6.23 2.06
N GLY A 357 12.11 -5.40 1.17
CA GLY A 357 11.35 -4.63 0.18
C GLY A 357 10.88 -5.45 -1.03
N ASP A 358 11.12 -6.77 -1.03
CA ASP A 358 10.90 -7.70 -2.14
C ASP A 358 11.53 -7.17 -3.46
N ASN A 359 11.02 -7.59 -4.63
CA ASN A 359 11.75 -7.40 -5.88
C ASN A 359 11.89 -5.91 -6.28
N LYS A 360 10.91 -5.05 -5.92
CA LYS A 360 10.95 -3.60 -6.19
C LYS A 360 11.85 -2.83 -5.22
N GLY A 361 11.81 -3.15 -3.92
CA GLY A 361 12.71 -2.53 -2.94
C GLY A 361 14.16 -2.96 -3.13
N LEU A 362 14.39 -4.22 -3.54
CA LEU A 362 15.70 -4.70 -3.96
C LEU A 362 16.15 -4.06 -5.27
N ALA A 363 15.30 -3.90 -6.28
CA ALA A 363 15.65 -3.19 -7.51
C ALA A 363 16.07 -1.74 -7.24
N ALA A 364 15.35 -1.05 -6.36
CA ALA A 364 15.71 0.30 -5.90
C ALA A 364 17.10 0.33 -5.25
N LEU A 365 17.34 -0.55 -4.27
CA LEU A 365 18.62 -0.68 -3.59
C LEU A 365 19.78 -1.02 -4.54
N LEU A 366 19.58 -1.96 -5.47
CA LEU A 366 20.60 -2.37 -6.45
C LEU A 366 20.94 -1.24 -7.41
N TYR A 367 19.97 -0.41 -7.83
CA TYR A 367 20.25 0.76 -8.65
C TYR A 367 20.98 1.85 -7.85
N GLU A 368 20.47 2.21 -6.66
CA GLU A 368 21.05 3.24 -5.79
C GLU A 368 22.50 2.92 -5.40
N THR A 369 22.78 1.65 -5.08
CA THR A 369 24.14 1.16 -4.77
C THR A 369 25.05 1.13 -6.00
N ALA A 370 24.52 0.84 -7.20
CA ALA A 370 25.31 0.83 -8.42
C ALA A 370 25.70 2.23 -8.91
N GLU A 371 24.84 3.23 -8.69
CA GLU A 371 25.13 4.64 -9.02
C GLU A 371 26.07 5.29 -8.00
N GLN A 372 25.98 4.91 -6.71
CA GLN A 372 26.75 5.53 -5.62
C GLN A 372 27.45 4.49 -4.72
N PRO A 373 28.38 3.67 -5.25
CA PRO A 373 28.93 2.48 -4.57
C PRO A 373 29.83 2.75 -3.36
N ASP A 374 30.30 3.98 -3.15
CA ASP A 374 31.03 4.39 -1.93
C ASP A 374 30.10 4.89 -0.79
N MET A 375 28.80 5.06 -1.06
CA MET A 375 27.79 5.50 -0.08
C MET A 375 27.11 4.31 0.61
N LEU A 376 26.75 4.46 1.89
CA LEU A 376 25.95 3.44 2.57
C LEU A 376 24.47 3.54 2.12
N PRO A 377 23.73 2.42 2.00
CA PRO A 377 22.32 2.43 1.64
C PRO A 377 21.47 3.35 2.54
N GLY A 378 20.77 4.30 1.92
CA GLY A 378 19.98 5.34 2.59
C GLY A 378 20.72 6.65 2.87
N GLU A 379 22.03 6.71 2.64
CA GLU A 379 22.82 7.96 2.61
C GLU A 379 23.00 8.49 1.18
N ASN A 380 22.55 7.73 0.18
CA ASN A 380 22.53 8.08 -1.24
C ASN A 380 21.71 9.34 -1.53
N SER A 381 22.23 10.18 -2.43
CA SER A 381 21.55 11.36 -2.99
C SER A 381 20.83 11.06 -4.30
N PHE A 382 21.25 10.02 -5.04
CA PHE A 382 20.47 9.48 -6.16
C PHE A 382 19.29 8.67 -5.61
N VAL A 383 18.08 8.85 -6.14
CA VAL A 383 16.87 8.13 -5.65
C VAL A 383 16.19 7.34 -6.77
N ALA A 384 16.03 6.03 -6.57
CA ALA A 384 15.43 5.11 -7.55
C ALA A 384 14.07 4.60 -7.06
N GLY A 385 12.97 5.13 -7.59
CA GLY A 385 11.62 4.69 -7.26
C GLY A 385 11.16 3.58 -8.19
N PHE A 386 10.93 2.38 -7.67
CA PHE A 386 10.25 1.30 -8.39
C PHE A 386 8.82 1.15 -7.86
N SER A 387 7.85 1.71 -8.58
CA SER A 387 6.44 1.69 -8.18
C SER A 387 5.66 0.54 -8.83
N GLN A 388 4.44 0.35 -8.33
CA GLN A 388 3.46 -0.57 -8.87
C GLN A 388 2.61 0.07 -9.97
N ALA A 389 2.19 -0.77 -10.92
CA ALA A 389 1.27 -0.43 -12.00
C ALA A 389 -0.02 -1.28 -11.90
N LEU A 390 -0.34 -2.07 -12.94
CA LEU A 390 -1.56 -2.89 -13.02
C LEU A 390 -1.37 -4.25 -12.31
N VAL A 391 -1.04 -4.19 -11.02
CA VAL A 391 -0.43 -5.31 -10.28
C VAL A 391 -1.37 -6.48 -9.96
N GLY A 392 -2.69 -6.29 -10.02
CA GLY A 392 -3.66 -7.10 -9.27
C GLY A 392 -3.76 -8.58 -9.66
N ASP A 393 -3.52 -8.89 -10.93
CA ASP A 393 -3.52 -10.24 -11.49
C ASP A 393 -2.13 -10.69 -11.98
N THR A 394 -1.08 -9.92 -11.67
CA THR A 394 0.31 -10.25 -11.98
C THR A 394 0.97 -11.07 -10.88
N SER A 395 1.99 -11.85 -11.23
CA SER A 395 2.85 -12.59 -10.30
C SER A 395 4.31 -12.60 -10.79
N PRO A 396 5.32 -12.47 -9.90
CA PRO A 396 6.73 -12.63 -10.25
C PRO A 396 7.13 -14.10 -10.48
N ASN A 397 6.23 -15.06 -10.28
CA ASN A 397 6.54 -16.49 -10.24
C ASN A 397 6.51 -17.13 -11.64
N THR A 398 7.43 -16.68 -12.49
CA THR A 398 7.40 -16.86 -13.95
C THR A 398 7.64 -18.27 -14.49
N LYS A 399 7.84 -19.30 -13.64
CA LYS A 399 7.77 -20.71 -14.06
C LYS A 399 6.35 -21.30 -13.97
N GLY A 400 5.35 -20.50 -13.61
CA GLY A 400 3.94 -20.91 -13.54
C GLY A 400 3.57 -21.57 -12.21
N ALA A 401 2.31 -22.03 -12.13
CA ALA A 401 1.74 -22.63 -10.93
C ALA A 401 1.73 -24.17 -11.03
N TRP A 402 2.28 -24.83 -10.01
CA TRP A 402 2.51 -26.27 -9.98
C TRP A 402 2.12 -26.87 -8.64
N CYS A 403 1.77 -28.15 -8.68
CA CYS A 403 1.50 -28.97 -7.53
C CYS A 403 2.79 -29.50 -6.89
N ASP A 404 2.74 -29.78 -5.59
CA ASP A 404 3.84 -30.40 -4.82
C ASP A 404 4.31 -31.75 -5.39
N ASP A 405 3.42 -32.49 -6.06
CA ASP A 405 3.74 -33.76 -6.73
C ASP A 405 4.43 -33.60 -8.09
N GLY A 406 4.58 -32.36 -8.58
CA GLY A 406 5.16 -32.04 -9.88
C GLY A 406 4.16 -31.94 -11.03
N SER A 407 2.86 -32.11 -10.80
CA SER A 407 1.83 -31.81 -11.81
C SER A 407 1.58 -30.29 -11.94
N VAL A 408 0.91 -29.86 -13.01
CA VAL A 408 0.47 -28.46 -13.19
C VAL A 408 -0.87 -28.27 -12.48
N CYS A 409 -1.08 -27.12 -11.82
CA CYS A 409 -2.37 -26.87 -11.16
C CYS A 409 -3.55 -26.82 -12.13
N GLU A 410 -4.75 -27.11 -11.63
CA GLU A 410 -6.00 -26.88 -12.35
C GLU A 410 -6.15 -25.39 -12.70
N TYR A 411 -6.58 -25.13 -13.93
CA TYR A 411 -6.50 -23.83 -14.59
C TYR A 411 -7.50 -22.79 -14.05
N LYS A 412 -8.70 -23.22 -13.67
CA LYS A 412 -9.80 -22.32 -13.26
C LYS A 412 -9.77 -21.98 -11.77
N HIS A 413 -9.45 -22.97 -10.95
CA HIS A 413 -9.55 -22.94 -9.49
C HIS A 413 -8.19 -22.88 -8.78
N SER A 414 -7.08 -23.10 -9.51
CA SER A 414 -5.71 -23.17 -8.98
C SER A 414 -5.57 -24.21 -7.86
N THR A 415 -5.99 -25.42 -8.18
CA THR A 415 -6.11 -26.57 -7.27
C THR A 415 -5.26 -27.75 -7.74
N CYS A 416 -4.99 -28.68 -6.82
CA CYS A 416 -4.36 -29.97 -7.09
C CYS A 416 -5.23 -31.11 -6.54
N ASP A 417 -5.30 -32.26 -7.24
CA ASP A 417 -5.81 -33.48 -6.60
C ASP A 417 -4.79 -34.01 -5.57
N ASN A 418 -5.31 -34.64 -4.52
CA ASN A 418 -4.53 -35.26 -3.44
C ASN A 418 -4.76 -36.78 -3.38
N GLY A 419 -5.15 -37.39 -4.50
CA GLY A 419 -5.49 -38.81 -4.61
C GLY A 419 -6.73 -39.21 -3.83
N LYS A 420 -7.57 -38.25 -3.40
CA LYS A 420 -8.79 -38.46 -2.60
C LYS A 420 -10.01 -37.73 -3.17
N GLY A 421 -9.92 -37.20 -4.39
CA GLY A 421 -11.05 -36.56 -5.07
C GLY A 421 -11.50 -35.27 -4.39
N LYS A 422 -10.56 -34.53 -3.79
CA LYS A 422 -10.79 -33.20 -3.23
C LYS A 422 -9.68 -32.26 -3.65
N GLU A 423 -9.92 -31.54 -4.72
CA GLU A 423 -9.10 -30.42 -5.15
C GLU A 423 -8.79 -29.45 -4.00
N ARG A 424 -7.53 -29.00 -3.91
CA ARG A 424 -7.03 -28.09 -2.86
C ARG A 424 -6.08 -27.05 -3.41
N VAL A 425 -6.18 -25.83 -2.89
CA VAL A 425 -5.25 -24.73 -3.17
C VAL A 425 -3.92 -24.86 -2.40
N GLN A 426 -3.90 -25.48 -1.22
CA GLN A 426 -2.74 -25.48 -0.29
C GLN A 426 -1.43 -25.99 -0.89
N THR A 427 -1.51 -26.83 -1.93
CA THR A 427 -0.37 -27.50 -2.56
C THR A 427 -0.12 -26.99 -3.97
N CYS A 428 -0.81 -25.91 -4.40
CA CYS A 428 -0.64 -25.27 -5.69
C CYS A 428 0.18 -23.98 -5.51
N HIS A 429 1.43 -24.01 -5.96
CA HIS A 429 2.40 -22.93 -5.74
C HIS A 429 2.95 -22.39 -7.06
N GLY A 430 3.00 -21.07 -7.16
CA GLY A 430 3.80 -20.36 -8.16
C GLY A 430 5.28 -20.64 -7.95
N ARG A 431 6.03 -20.82 -9.04
CA ARG A 431 7.47 -21.08 -9.01
C ARG A 431 8.25 -19.90 -9.61
N GLY A 432 9.11 -19.28 -8.81
CA GLY A 432 9.99 -18.19 -9.26
C GLY A 432 11.00 -18.62 -10.34
N PRO A 433 11.60 -17.67 -11.10
CA PRO A 433 12.51 -17.97 -12.21
C PRO A 433 13.73 -18.83 -11.84
N ALA A 434 14.16 -18.85 -10.58
CA ALA A 434 15.28 -19.67 -10.10
C ALA A 434 14.91 -21.11 -9.73
N TRP A 435 13.63 -21.51 -9.83
CA TRP A 435 13.18 -22.84 -9.43
C TRP A 435 13.84 -23.95 -10.26
N GLY A 436 14.34 -24.99 -9.57
CA GLY A 436 14.98 -26.16 -10.19
C GLY A 436 16.45 -25.94 -10.56
N VAL A 437 17.08 -24.91 -9.99
CA VAL A 437 18.52 -24.66 -10.04
C VAL A 437 19.04 -24.82 -8.60
N ASP A 438 19.41 -26.06 -8.26
CA ASP A 438 19.72 -26.49 -6.89
C ASP A 438 20.87 -25.69 -6.26
N GLU A 439 21.74 -25.09 -7.07
CA GLU A 439 22.87 -24.24 -6.66
C GLU A 439 22.45 -23.02 -5.82
N TYR A 440 21.20 -22.57 -5.88
CA TYR A 440 20.69 -21.47 -5.05
C TYR A 440 20.17 -21.91 -3.67
N LEU A 441 19.90 -23.20 -3.46
CA LEU A 441 19.37 -23.70 -2.18
C LEU A 441 20.35 -23.51 -1.00
N PRO A 442 21.69 -23.70 -1.17
CA PRO A 442 22.66 -23.48 -0.09
C PRO A 442 22.97 -22.00 0.22
N THR A 443 22.74 -21.08 -0.73
CA THR A 443 22.94 -19.64 -0.49
C THR A 443 21.68 -18.97 0.05
N SER A 444 20.50 -19.52 -0.23
CA SER A 444 19.22 -19.00 0.25
C SER A 444 19.08 -19.06 1.78
N PRO A 445 18.88 -17.92 2.48
CA PRO A 445 18.63 -17.90 3.92
C PRO A 445 17.38 -18.66 4.36
N THR A 446 16.39 -18.86 3.49
CA THR A 446 15.16 -19.66 3.73
C THR A 446 15.32 -21.13 3.32
N GLY A 447 16.39 -21.48 2.61
CA GLY A 447 16.55 -22.79 1.96
C GLY A 447 15.62 -22.99 0.75
N GLY A 448 15.17 -21.90 0.13
CA GLY A 448 14.25 -21.91 -1.02
C GLY A 448 14.75 -21.09 -2.21
N TYR A 449 14.21 -21.38 -3.41
CA TYR A 449 14.53 -20.65 -4.65
C TYR A 449 14.00 -19.20 -4.68
N ASP A 450 13.26 -18.77 -3.66
CA ASP A 450 12.56 -17.50 -3.57
C ASP A 450 13.53 -16.31 -3.53
N TRP A 451 14.67 -16.45 -2.86
CA TRP A 451 15.70 -15.39 -2.78
C TRP A 451 16.39 -15.12 -4.12
N ALA A 452 16.88 -16.16 -4.78
CA ALA A 452 17.45 -16.05 -6.12
C ALA A 452 16.41 -15.58 -7.16
N SER A 453 15.14 -15.99 -6.99
CA SER A 453 14.03 -15.52 -7.83
C SER A 453 13.77 -14.02 -7.64
N ASN A 454 13.71 -13.55 -6.39
CA ASN A 454 13.57 -12.15 -6.01
C ASN A 454 14.70 -11.29 -6.59
N GLU A 455 15.94 -11.79 -6.56
CA GLU A 455 17.07 -11.09 -7.16
C GLU A 455 17.00 -11.03 -8.69
N ILE A 456 16.58 -12.11 -9.37
CA ILE A 456 16.37 -12.11 -10.84
C ILE A 456 15.30 -11.09 -11.24
N ILE A 457 14.15 -11.06 -10.57
CA ILE A 457 13.06 -10.10 -10.87
C ILE A 457 13.47 -8.66 -10.51
N ALA A 458 14.31 -8.47 -9.48
CA ALA A 458 14.90 -7.16 -9.17
C ALA A 458 15.87 -6.70 -10.26
N ARG A 459 16.85 -7.53 -10.65
CA ARG A 459 17.84 -7.22 -11.70
C ARG A 459 17.18 -6.92 -13.04
N LYS A 460 16.17 -7.70 -13.45
CA LYS A 460 15.37 -7.43 -14.66
C LYS A 460 14.73 -6.04 -14.66
N GLN A 461 14.18 -5.58 -13.53
CA GLN A 461 13.65 -4.22 -13.39
C GLN A 461 14.77 -3.15 -13.43
N VAL A 462 15.93 -3.41 -12.81
CA VAL A 462 17.10 -2.52 -12.86
C VAL A 462 17.61 -2.34 -14.29
N ASP A 463 17.71 -3.41 -15.07
CA ASP A 463 18.25 -3.35 -16.43
C ASP A 463 17.27 -2.69 -17.41
N ALA A 464 15.95 -2.88 -17.23
CA ALA A 464 14.94 -2.10 -17.94
C ALA A 464 15.03 -0.59 -17.61
N ALA A 465 15.26 -0.23 -16.35
CA ALA A 465 15.48 1.16 -15.96
C ALA A 465 16.76 1.73 -16.60
N ARG A 466 17.88 1.00 -16.56
CA ARG A 466 19.13 1.40 -17.22
C ARG A 466 18.95 1.61 -18.73
N GLN A 467 18.22 0.71 -19.40
CA GLN A 467 17.95 0.79 -20.84
C GLN A 467 17.22 2.08 -21.24
N ILE A 468 16.31 2.59 -20.40
CA ILE A 468 15.62 3.86 -20.66
C ILE A 468 16.50 5.05 -20.24
N MET A 469 17.13 4.99 -19.06
CA MET A 469 17.94 6.08 -18.49
C MET A 469 19.12 6.49 -19.39
N GLY A 470 19.67 5.55 -20.16
CA GLY A 470 20.75 5.77 -21.12
C GLY A 470 20.32 6.32 -22.50
N ARG A 471 19.02 6.59 -22.74
CA ARG A 471 18.54 7.15 -24.00
C ARG A 471 18.59 8.67 -24.04
N GLU A 472 18.63 9.21 -25.25
CA GLU A 472 18.51 10.65 -25.47
C GLU A 472 17.10 11.15 -25.14
N SER A 473 17.03 12.39 -24.62
CA SER A 473 15.78 13.08 -24.30
C SER A 473 15.49 14.16 -25.34
N SER A 474 14.35 14.06 -26.03
CA SER A 474 13.92 15.01 -27.07
C SER A 474 12.59 15.68 -26.73
N THR A 475 12.37 16.89 -27.26
CA THR A 475 11.05 17.55 -27.28
C THR A 475 10.19 17.09 -28.46
N GLU A 476 10.79 16.43 -29.46
CA GLU A 476 10.11 15.87 -30.62
C GLU A 476 9.50 14.49 -30.28
N GLU A 477 8.46 14.11 -31.02
CA GLU A 477 7.83 12.79 -30.88
C GLU A 477 8.75 11.71 -31.49
N GLN A 478 8.97 10.63 -30.72
CA GLN A 478 9.85 9.50 -31.06
C GLN A 478 9.03 8.21 -30.96
N GLY A 479 9.52 7.10 -31.52
CA GLY A 479 8.88 5.80 -31.31
C GLY A 479 8.77 5.48 -29.82
N GLU A 480 7.66 4.84 -29.41
CA GLU A 480 7.26 4.66 -28.00
C GLU A 480 8.35 4.03 -27.11
N PHE A 481 9.22 3.20 -27.70
CA PHE A 481 10.31 2.51 -27.02
C PHE A 481 11.71 2.95 -27.51
N GLU A 482 11.83 4.03 -28.29
CA GLU A 482 13.09 4.44 -28.94
C GLU A 482 13.89 5.49 -28.16
N GLY A 483 13.22 6.34 -27.38
CA GLY A 483 13.87 7.47 -26.68
C GLY A 483 13.18 7.89 -25.39
N MET A 484 13.24 9.18 -25.06
CA MET A 484 12.51 9.80 -23.96
C MET A 484 11.95 11.17 -24.37
N THR A 485 10.67 11.42 -24.05
CA THR A 485 10.03 12.73 -24.27
C THR A 485 10.31 13.66 -23.09
N VAL A 486 10.88 14.83 -23.37
CA VAL A 486 11.04 15.92 -22.40
C VAL A 486 9.66 16.49 -22.06
N LEU A 487 9.35 16.54 -20.76
CA LEU A 487 8.11 17.12 -20.26
C LEU A 487 8.25 18.63 -20.03
N SER A 488 7.22 19.38 -20.38
CA SER A 488 7.11 20.82 -20.17
C SER A 488 5.65 21.20 -19.91
N GLY A 489 5.38 22.43 -19.46
CA GLY A 489 4.01 22.89 -19.21
C GLY A 489 3.45 22.53 -17.81
N PRO A 490 2.11 22.53 -17.64
CA PRO A 490 1.51 22.74 -16.32
C PRO A 490 1.66 21.57 -15.36
N VAL A 491 2.26 21.84 -14.19
CA VAL A 491 2.17 20.98 -13.00
C VAL A 491 0.82 21.20 -12.32
N LYS A 492 0.06 20.14 -12.07
CA LYS A 492 -1.20 20.23 -11.32
C LYS A 492 -1.54 18.95 -10.55
N SER A 493 -2.25 19.09 -9.43
CA SER A 493 -2.91 17.96 -8.77
C SER A 493 -4.40 18.19 -8.55
N VAL A 494 -5.17 17.10 -8.48
CA VAL A 494 -6.58 17.05 -8.07
C VAL A 494 -6.85 15.79 -7.25
N LYS A 495 -7.65 15.89 -6.19
CA LYS A 495 -7.93 14.78 -5.25
C LYS A 495 -9.40 14.81 -4.84
N MET A 496 -10.00 13.65 -4.65
CA MET A 496 -11.37 13.49 -4.15
C MET A 496 -11.46 12.21 -3.31
N ASN A 497 -12.19 12.29 -2.21
CA ASN A 497 -12.66 11.13 -1.46
C ASN A 497 -13.99 10.67 -2.06
N VAL A 498 -14.18 9.36 -2.24
CA VAL A 498 -15.38 8.76 -2.82
C VAL A 498 -15.96 7.77 -1.82
N ASP A 499 -17.25 7.91 -1.49
CA ASP A 499 -17.99 6.86 -0.79
C ASP A 499 -18.38 5.79 -1.81
N MET A 500 -17.74 4.62 -1.72
CA MET A 500 -17.91 3.49 -2.61
C MET A 500 -18.96 2.50 -2.10
N SER A 501 -19.60 2.74 -0.95
CA SER A 501 -20.64 1.85 -0.42
C SER A 501 -21.95 1.91 -1.22
N GLN A 502 -22.20 3.02 -1.95
CA GLN A 502 -23.46 3.32 -2.64
C GLN A 502 -23.26 4.16 -3.93
N TYR A 503 -22.05 4.26 -4.50
CA TYR A 503 -21.77 5.14 -5.64
C TYR A 503 -22.62 4.76 -6.86
N THR A 504 -23.24 5.74 -7.52
CA THR A 504 -24.12 5.50 -8.68
C THR A 504 -23.49 6.04 -9.96
N VAL A 505 -23.28 5.17 -10.94
CA VAL A 505 -22.86 5.55 -12.30
C VAL A 505 -24.10 5.67 -13.20
N TYR A 506 -24.10 6.71 -14.03
CA TYR A 506 -25.10 6.91 -15.08
C TYR A 506 -24.46 6.56 -16.43
N ARG A 507 -25.02 5.55 -17.10
CA ARG A 507 -24.54 5.03 -18.39
C ARG A 507 -25.15 5.84 -19.56
N PRO A 508 -24.49 5.89 -20.75
CA PRO A 508 -24.96 6.73 -21.88
C PRO A 508 -26.31 6.31 -22.48
N ASP A 509 -26.73 5.06 -22.25
CA ASP A 509 -28.03 4.50 -22.64
C ASP A 509 -29.20 4.95 -21.74
N GLY A 510 -28.92 5.71 -20.67
CA GLY A 510 -29.90 6.12 -19.67
C GLY A 510 -30.11 5.11 -18.54
N SER A 511 -29.43 3.96 -18.57
CA SER A 511 -29.38 3.04 -17.44
C SER A 511 -28.49 3.59 -16.32
N ARG A 512 -28.60 3.00 -15.12
CA ARG A 512 -27.74 3.31 -13.98
C ARG A 512 -27.33 2.03 -13.28
N VAL A 513 -26.10 2.01 -12.79
CA VAL A 513 -25.56 0.95 -11.94
C VAL A 513 -25.03 1.55 -10.64
N LYS A 514 -24.85 0.70 -9.63
CA LYS A 514 -24.54 1.12 -8.25
C LYS A 514 -23.45 0.21 -7.67
N THR A 515 -22.52 0.76 -6.90
CA THR A 515 -21.58 -0.02 -6.09
C THR A 515 -22.21 -0.43 -4.76
N CYS A 516 -21.62 -1.44 -4.13
CA CYS A 516 -22.16 -2.12 -2.96
C CYS A 516 -21.35 -1.84 -1.69
N PRO A 517 -21.94 -2.00 -0.48
CA PRO A 517 -21.17 -2.09 0.75
C PRO A 517 -20.15 -3.23 0.66
N ALA A 518 -18.91 -2.94 1.06
CA ALA A 518 -17.75 -3.80 0.87
C ALA A 518 -17.96 -5.25 1.34
N ALA A 519 -17.69 -6.23 0.49
CA ALA A 519 -17.76 -7.65 0.86
C ALA A 519 -16.70 -8.49 0.16
N LEU A 520 -16.20 -9.51 0.86
CA LEU A 520 -15.25 -10.50 0.34
C LEU A 520 -15.99 -11.82 0.05
N GLY A 521 -15.67 -12.46 -1.08
CA GLY A 521 -16.25 -13.72 -1.51
C GLY A 521 -15.55 -14.95 -0.93
N TYR A 522 -16.06 -16.16 -1.17
CA TYR A 522 -15.36 -17.41 -0.82
C TYR A 522 -13.97 -17.51 -1.47
N GLY A 523 -13.84 -17.08 -2.74
CA GLY A 523 -12.57 -17.11 -3.47
C GLY A 523 -11.44 -16.29 -2.83
N PHE A 524 -11.73 -15.30 -1.98
CA PHE A 524 -10.72 -14.57 -1.21
C PHE A 524 -9.99 -15.49 -0.22
N ALA A 525 -10.70 -16.39 0.46
CA ALA A 525 -10.09 -17.33 1.40
C ALA A 525 -9.39 -18.52 0.71
N GLY A 526 -9.50 -18.62 -0.63
CA GLY A 526 -8.72 -19.54 -1.47
C GLY A 526 -7.30 -19.05 -1.77
N GLY A 527 -6.95 -17.79 -1.45
CA GLY A 527 -5.64 -17.21 -1.72
C GLY A 527 -5.28 -17.18 -3.21
N THR A 528 -3.99 -17.03 -3.50
CA THR A 528 -3.45 -17.07 -4.88
C THR A 528 -2.40 -18.16 -5.01
N THR A 529 -1.86 -18.38 -6.21
CA THR A 529 -0.72 -19.27 -6.42
C THR A 529 0.55 -18.76 -5.73
N ASP A 530 0.64 -17.45 -5.44
CA ASP A 530 1.79 -16.83 -4.76
C ASP A 530 1.76 -17.06 -3.25
N GLY A 531 0.57 -17.32 -2.70
CA GLY A 531 0.29 -17.57 -1.29
C GLY A 531 -1.12 -18.19 -1.15
N PRO A 532 -1.23 -19.54 -1.10
CA PRO A 532 -2.50 -20.22 -1.22
C PRO A 532 -3.32 -20.22 0.06
N GLY A 533 -4.64 -20.29 -0.11
CA GLY A 533 -5.60 -20.26 0.99
C GLY A 533 -5.67 -21.53 1.84
N ALA A 534 -6.48 -21.47 2.89
CA ALA A 534 -6.59 -22.53 3.90
C ALA A 534 -7.83 -23.43 3.70
N PHE A 535 -7.91 -24.49 4.50
CA PHE A 535 -9.08 -25.38 4.65
C PHE A 535 -9.58 -26.03 3.35
N ASP A 536 -10.78 -25.68 2.90
CA ASP A 536 -11.52 -26.20 1.75
C ASP A 536 -12.07 -25.07 0.86
N PHE A 537 -11.48 -23.88 0.96
CA PHE A 537 -11.69 -22.77 0.02
C PHE A 537 -10.92 -23.03 -1.28
N VAL A 538 -11.51 -22.66 -2.41
CA VAL A 538 -10.88 -22.66 -3.73
C VAL A 538 -11.15 -21.33 -4.43
N GLN A 539 -10.33 -20.97 -5.43
CA GLN A 539 -10.65 -19.83 -6.28
C GLN A 539 -11.83 -20.18 -7.21
N GLY A 540 -12.59 -19.19 -7.65
CA GLY A 540 -13.72 -19.39 -8.58
C GLY A 540 -15.07 -19.68 -7.91
N SER A 541 -15.11 -19.84 -6.58
CA SER A 541 -16.35 -20.13 -5.86
C SER A 541 -17.33 -18.94 -5.89
N ASN A 542 -18.47 -19.16 -6.53
CA ASN A 542 -19.54 -18.19 -6.75
C ASN A 542 -20.87 -18.67 -6.15
N LYS A 543 -21.91 -17.83 -6.15
CA LYS A 543 -23.20 -18.08 -5.48
C LYS A 543 -23.96 -19.36 -5.88
N THR A 544 -23.61 -20.04 -6.98
CA THR A 544 -24.24 -21.31 -7.37
C THR A 544 -23.58 -22.56 -6.79
N ASP A 545 -22.40 -22.42 -6.20
CA ASP A 545 -21.57 -23.58 -5.85
C ASP A 545 -21.94 -24.20 -4.48
N HIS A 546 -21.60 -25.47 -4.31
CA HIS A 546 -21.81 -26.18 -3.05
C HIS A 546 -20.73 -25.82 -2.02
N HIS A 547 -21.02 -24.81 -1.20
CA HIS A 547 -20.18 -24.40 -0.08
C HIS A 547 -20.33 -25.36 1.12
N ASN A 548 -19.27 -25.47 1.93
CA ASN A 548 -19.32 -26.23 3.18
C ASN A 548 -20.21 -25.51 4.23
N PRO A 549 -21.31 -26.14 4.73
CA PRO A 549 -22.23 -25.51 5.67
C PRO A 549 -21.60 -25.06 7.00
N PHE A 550 -20.41 -25.57 7.35
CA PHE A 550 -19.64 -25.07 8.48
C PHE A 550 -19.29 -23.58 8.34
N TRP A 551 -18.93 -23.12 7.14
CA TRP A 551 -18.58 -21.72 6.92
C TRP A 551 -19.80 -20.78 6.88
N ASP A 552 -20.97 -21.28 6.50
CA ASP A 552 -22.23 -20.55 6.66
C ASP A 552 -22.64 -20.41 8.14
N LEU A 553 -22.39 -21.44 8.95
CA LEU A 553 -22.56 -21.35 10.41
C LEU A 553 -21.58 -20.34 11.03
N VAL A 554 -20.30 -20.37 10.64
CA VAL A 554 -19.28 -19.40 11.11
C VAL A 554 -19.63 -17.96 10.70
N LYS A 555 -20.11 -17.75 9.47
CA LYS A 555 -20.68 -16.46 9.02
C LYS A 555 -21.82 -15.99 9.92
N GLY A 556 -22.74 -16.90 10.25
CA GLY A 556 -23.87 -16.62 11.14
C GLY A 556 -23.48 -16.13 12.53
N PHE A 557 -22.29 -16.49 13.03
CA PHE A 557 -21.73 -15.98 14.29
C PHE A 557 -21.04 -14.61 14.18
N ILE A 558 -20.67 -14.16 12.97
CA ILE A 558 -20.11 -12.82 12.73
C ILE A 558 -21.23 -11.85 12.35
N LYS A 559 -21.80 -12.05 11.15
CA LYS A 559 -22.96 -11.38 10.59
C LYS A 559 -23.36 -12.08 9.29
N ASN A 560 -24.66 -12.34 9.11
CA ASN A 560 -25.20 -12.73 7.81
C ASN A 560 -25.49 -11.49 6.93
N PRO A 561 -25.09 -11.47 5.65
CA PRO A 561 -25.36 -10.37 4.74
C PRO A 561 -26.85 -10.19 4.45
N GLY A 562 -27.28 -8.95 4.20
CA GLY A 562 -28.67 -8.63 3.87
C GLY A 562 -29.05 -8.98 2.43
N PRO A 563 -30.35 -9.20 2.10
CA PRO A 563 -30.77 -9.53 0.74
C PRO A 563 -30.34 -8.52 -0.34
N GLU A 564 -30.43 -7.20 -0.07
CA GLU A 564 -29.93 -6.15 -0.99
C GLU A 564 -28.43 -6.30 -1.28
N GLN A 565 -27.63 -6.68 -0.28
CA GLN A 565 -26.19 -6.84 -0.43
C GLN A 565 -25.83 -8.11 -1.21
N ILE A 566 -26.56 -9.22 -0.98
CA ILE A 566 -26.42 -10.46 -1.75
C ILE A 566 -26.80 -10.26 -3.22
N GLU A 567 -27.85 -9.47 -3.49
CA GLU A 567 -28.26 -9.10 -4.84
C GLU A 567 -27.21 -8.18 -5.50
N CYS A 568 -26.78 -7.12 -4.81
CA CYS A 568 -25.81 -6.15 -5.32
C CYS A 568 -24.44 -6.79 -5.63
N GLN A 569 -23.93 -7.66 -4.74
CA GLN A 569 -22.62 -8.30 -4.90
C GLN A 569 -22.63 -9.49 -5.89
N ALA A 570 -23.79 -9.91 -6.43
CA ALA A 570 -23.88 -11.08 -7.31
C ALA A 570 -22.91 -10.99 -8.52
N PRO A 571 -22.27 -12.09 -8.93
CA PRO A 571 -22.44 -13.47 -8.48
C PRO A 571 -21.62 -13.89 -7.24
N LYS A 572 -20.96 -12.96 -6.53
CA LYS A 572 -20.15 -13.27 -5.33
C LYS A 572 -20.94 -14.04 -4.27
N ALA A 573 -20.45 -15.21 -3.88
CA ALA A 573 -20.85 -15.87 -2.66
C ALA A 573 -20.16 -15.16 -1.48
N ILE A 574 -20.88 -14.29 -0.76
CA ILE A 574 -20.30 -13.52 0.35
C ILE A 574 -19.79 -14.46 1.45
N LEU A 575 -18.52 -14.29 1.81
CA LEU A 575 -17.86 -14.90 2.96
C LEU A 575 -17.74 -13.91 4.12
N LEU A 576 -17.42 -12.63 3.85
CA LEU A 576 -17.32 -11.59 4.87
C LEU A 576 -18.01 -10.30 4.37
N ASP A 577 -19.11 -9.93 5.02
CA ASP A 577 -19.73 -8.59 4.91
C ASP A 577 -18.96 -7.61 5.81
N ILE A 578 -17.92 -6.96 5.27
CA ILE A 578 -17.07 -6.05 6.06
C ILE A 578 -17.53 -4.59 5.98
N GLY A 579 -18.32 -4.24 4.98
CA GLY A 579 -18.82 -2.89 4.72
C GLY A 579 -19.91 -2.45 5.67
N GLU A 580 -20.68 -3.40 6.22
CA GLU A 580 -21.73 -3.14 7.21
C GLU A 580 -21.36 -3.61 8.63
N ILE A 581 -20.08 -3.86 8.94
CA ILE A 581 -19.60 -4.14 10.31
C ILE A 581 -18.71 -3.01 10.82
N HIS A 582 -19.23 -2.27 11.80
CA HIS A 582 -18.61 -1.08 12.40
C HIS A 582 -18.18 -1.28 13.87
N LYS A 583 -18.19 -2.52 14.38
CA LYS A 583 -17.79 -2.87 15.74
C LYS A 583 -16.67 -3.93 15.69
N PRO A 584 -15.60 -3.81 16.51
CA PRO A 584 -15.26 -2.70 17.43
C PRO A 584 -15.00 -1.35 16.73
N TYR A 585 -14.60 -1.40 15.47
CA TYR A 585 -14.44 -0.28 14.52
C TYR A 585 -14.67 -0.84 13.10
N ASP A 586 -14.52 -0.03 12.05
CA ASP A 586 -14.72 -0.46 10.66
C ASP A 586 -13.80 -1.64 10.28
N TRP A 587 -14.37 -2.69 9.69
CA TRP A 587 -13.61 -3.88 9.25
C TRP A 587 -12.88 -3.69 7.92
N GLY A 588 -13.39 -2.82 7.05
CA GLY A 588 -12.80 -2.43 5.76
C GLY A 588 -13.21 -1.01 5.35
N PRO A 589 -12.64 -0.47 4.25
CA PRO A 589 -12.98 0.87 3.78
C PRO A 589 -14.40 0.92 3.20
N SER A 590 -15.03 2.08 3.41
CA SER A 590 -16.29 2.50 2.75
C SER A 590 -16.07 3.77 1.93
N ILE A 591 -15.14 4.62 2.38
CA ILE A 591 -14.63 5.77 1.64
C ILE A 591 -13.22 5.42 1.16
N VAL A 592 -12.90 5.77 -0.08
CA VAL A 592 -11.57 5.62 -0.69
C VAL A 592 -11.05 6.96 -1.23
N GLU A 593 -9.73 7.08 -1.36
CA GLU A 593 -9.06 8.30 -1.81
C GLU A 593 -8.51 8.14 -3.24
N VAL A 594 -8.93 9.00 -4.18
CA VAL A 594 -8.47 9.01 -5.57
C VAL A 594 -7.89 10.36 -5.97
N GLN A 595 -6.82 10.34 -6.77
CA GLN A 595 -6.06 11.55 -7.11
C GLN A 595 -5.44 11.43 -8.52
N ILE A 596 -5.32 12.56 -9.23
CA ILE A 596 -4.47 12.67 -10.41
C ILE A 596 -3.34 13.66 -10.10
N LEU A 597 -2.12 13.26 -10.42
CA LEU A 597 -0.94 14.13 -10.49
C LEU A 597 -0.62 14.37 -11.98
N ARG A 598 -0.39 15.62 -12.37
CA ARG A 598 -0.08 16.04 -13.74
C ARG A 598 1.27 16.77 -13.77
N VAL A 599 2.09 16.48 -14.76
CA VAL A 599 3.20 17.34 -15.22
C VAL A 599 3.29 17.25 -16.74
N GLY A 600 3.08 18.37 -17.43
CA GLY A 600 3.00 18.37 -18.90
C GLY A 600 1.95 17.38 -19.39
N ASP A 601 2.31 16.48 -20.29
CA ASP A 601 1.39 15.48 -20.84
C ASP A 601 1.40 14.13 -20.08
N LEU A 602 2.11 14.06 -18.95
CA LEU A 602 2.10 12.93 -18.02
C LEU A 602 1.02 13.09 -16.95
N PHE A 603 0.16 12.08 -16.82
CA PHE A 603 -0.96 12.00 -15.89
C PHE A 603 -0.86 10.70 -15.08
N ILE A 604 -0.53 10.81 -13.80
CA ILE A 604 -0.38 9.68 -12.88
C ILE A 604 -1.68 9.54 -12.07
N LEU A 605 -2.39 8.43 -12.26
CA LEU A 605 -3.64 8.08 -11.60
C LEU A 605 -3.34 7.28 -10.32
N ILE A 606 -3.56 7.91 -9.17
CA ILE A 606 -3.29 7.34 -7.85
C ILE A 606 -4.54 6.58 -7.41
N VAL A 607 -4.45 5.25 -7.35
CA VAL A 607 -5.60 4.36 -7.16
C VAL A 607 -5.58 3.60 -5.82
N PRO A 608 -6.72 3.50 -5.11
CA PRO A 608 -6.82 2.91 -3.78
C PRO A 608 -7.03 1.40 -3.80
N GLY A 609 -6.26 0.68 -4.61
CA GLY A 609 -6.39 -0.76 -4.77
C GLY A 609 -5.53 -1.33 -5.88
N GLU A 610 -5.65 -2.63 -6.07
CA GLU A 610 -4.88 -3.44 -7.02
C GLU A 610 -5.74 -3.72 -8.25
N PHE A 611 -5.51 -2.95 -9.32
CA PHE A 611 -6.22 -3.12 -10.58
C PHE A 611 -5.64 -4.30 -11.36
N THR A 612 -6.50 -5.15 -11.91
CA THR A 612 -6.09 -6.18 -12.89
C THR A 612 -5.61 -5.54 -14.19
N THR A 613 -4.93 -6.33 -15.01
CA THR A 613 -4.37 -5.93 -16.29
C THR A 613 -5.44 -5.31 -17.21
N MET A 614 -6.60 -5.94 -17.41
CA MET A 614 -7.65 -5.35 -18.24
C MET A 614 -8.41 -4.21 -17.54
N ALA A 615 -8.62 -4.26 -16.23
CA ALA A 615 -9.24 -3.16 -15.50
C ALA A 615 -8.42 -1.87 -15.59
N GLY A 616 -7.10 -1.98 -15.46
CA GLY A 616 -6.16 -0.88 -15.61
C GLY A 616 -6.03 -0.38 -17.05
N ARG A 617 -5.99 -1.28 -18.05
CA ARG A 617 -6.04 -0.92 -19.48
C ARG A 617 -7.31 -0.12 -19.81
N ARG A 618 -8.49 -0.56 -19.34
CA ARG A 618 -9.77 0.17 -19.47
C ARG A 618 -9.71 1.55 -18.81
N LEU A 619 -9.14 1.67 -17.60
CA LEU A 619 -8.96 2.95 -16.92
C LEU A 619 -8.01 3.89 -17.68
N LYS A 620 -6.82 3.41 -18.09
CA LYS A 620 -5.83 4.16 -18.91
C LYS A 620 -6.52 4.77 -20.14
N ARG A 621 -7.27 3.94 -20.89
CA ARG A 621 -8.01 4.36 -22.10
C ARG A 621 -9.10 5.40 -21.83
N VAL A 622 -10.06 5.11 -20.94
CA VAL A 622 -11.21 6.00 -20.68
C VAL A 622 -10.78 7.36 -20.10
N VAL A 623 -9.68 7.39 -19.35
CA VAL A 623 -9.09 8.63 -18.84
C VAL A 623 -8.31 9.38 -19.93
N GLY A 624 -7.56 8.70 -20.80
CA GLY A 624 -6.92 9.32 -21.97
C GLY A 624 -7.93 9.97 -22.92
N GLU A 625 -9.02 9.25 -23.26
CA GLU A 625 -10.15 9.79 -24.02
C GLU A 625 -10.76 11.04 -23.37
N ALA A 626 -10.82 11.09 -22.03
CA ALA A 626 -11.33 12.26 -21.30
C ALA A 626 -10.33 13.43 -21.29
N ILE A 627 -9.03 13.15 -21.20
CA ILE A 627 -7.95 14.15 -21.23
C ILE A 627 -7.92 14.85 -22.59
N ARG A 628 -7.99 14.09 -23.70
CA ARG A 628 -8.10 14.65 -25.05
C ARG A 628 -9.38 15.47 -25.24
N ARG A 629 -10.56 14.92 -24.90
CA ARG A 629 -11.83 15.70 -24.95
C ARG A 629 -11.86 16.92 -24.02
N ALA A 630 -11.01 16.95 -23.00
CA ALA A 630 -10.85 18.10 -22.12
C ALA A 630 -9.89 19.17 -22.69
N GLY A 631 -9.21 18.95 -23.82
CA GLY A 631 -8.22 19.89 -24.35
C GLY A 631 -7.11 20.18 -23.34
N LEU A 632 -6.65 19.13 -22.66
CA LEU A 632 -5.58 19.23 -21.67
C LEU A 632 -4.20 18.99 -22.28
N VAL A 633 -4.13 18.23 -23.37
CA VAL A 633 -2.95 18.02 -24.23
C VAL A 633 -3.22 18.64 -25.60
N GLU A 634 -2.19 18.76 -26.43
CA GLU A 634 -2.29 19.32 -27.79
C GLU A 634 -3.10 18.43 -28.74
N ASP A 635 -3.78 19.04 -29.73
CA ASP A 635 -4.60 18.30 -30.70
C ASP A 635 -3.73 17.33 -31.53
N GLY A 636 -4.02 16.04 -31.44
CA GLY A 636 -3.27 14.96 -32.09
C GLY A 636 -2.26 14.25 -31.18
N ARG A 637 -1.91 14.82 -30.03
CA ARG A 637 -0.96 14.25 -29.06
C ARG A 637 -1.68 13.28 -28.11
N GLU A 638 -1.18 12.05 -27.95
CA GLU A 638 -1.73 11.11 -26.97
C GLU A 638 -1.16 11.39 -25.56
N PRO A 639 -2.00 11.37 -24.51
CA PRO A 639 -1.57 11.64 -23.15
C PRO A 639 -0.87 10.42 -22.53
N MET A 640 0.24 10.64 -21.82
CA MET A 640 0.95 9.60 -21.09
C MET A 640 0.18 9.31 -19.79
N VAL A 641 -0.67 8.28 -19.78
CA VAL A 641 -1.48 7.90 -18.62
C VAL A 641 -0.84 6.73 -17.87
N GLN A 642 -0.39 6.97 -16.65
CA GLN A 642 0.11 5.95 -15.73
C GLN A 642 -0.87 5.68 -14.59
N VAL A 643 -0.89 4.45 -14.08
CA VAL A 643 -1.72 4.03 -12.94
C VAL A 643 -0.78 3.56 -11.84
N SER A 644 -1.08 3.92 -10.58
CA SER A 644 -0.23 3.56 -9.45
C SER A 644 -1.03 3.34 -8.17
N GLY A 645 -0.89 2.13 -7.62
CA GLY A 645 -1.55 1.65 -6.40
C GLY A 645 -0.99 0.28 -5.98
N PRO A 646 -1.33 -0.23 -4.78
CA PRO A 646 -2.37 0.28 -3.88
C PRO A 646 -1.91 1.52 -3.07
N ALA A 647 -2.62 2.63 -3.26
CA ALA A 647 -2.22 3.95 -2.77
C ALA A 647 -3.29 4.64 -1.91
N SER A 648 -2.87 5.38 -0.89
CA SER A 648 -3.70 6.22 0.00
C SER A 648 -4.73 5.50 0.87
N THR A 649 -5.56 4.62 0.31
CA THR A 649 -6.49 3.73 1.01
C THR A 649 -6.35 2.33 0.42
N TYR A 650 -6.30 1.27 1.23
CA TYR A 650 -6.31 -0.09 0.71
C TYR A 650 -7.73 -0.64 0.52
N GLY A 651 -8.24 -0.57 -0.71
CA GLY A 651 -9.55 -1.09 -1.14
C GLY A 651 -9.52 -2.51 -1.71
N HIS A 652 -8.46 -3.29 -1.46
CA HIS A 652 -8.20 -4.58 -2.11
C HIS A 652 -8.22 -4.45 -3.66
N TYR A 653 -8.88 -5.36 -4.38
CA TYR A 653 -8.74 -5.53 -5.82
C TYR A 653 -9.78 -4.77 -6.64
N VAL A 654 -9.48 -4.54 -7.92
CA VAL A 654 -10.41 -4.01 -8.93
C VAL A 654 -10.27 -4.83 -10.22
N THR A 655 -11.26 -5.68 -10.46
CA THR A 655 -11.45 -6.48 -11.68
C THR A 655 -12.34 -5.77 -12.70
N THR A 656 -12.39 -6.28 -13.94
CA THR A 656 -13.51 -6.02 -14.87
C THR A 656 -14.80 -6.71 -14.41
N GLU A 657 -15.95 -6.37 -15.01
CA GLU A 657 -17.24 -7.02 -14.66
C GLU A 657 -17.24 -8.49 -15.13
N GLU A 658 -16.51 -8.77 -16.20
CA GLU A 658 -16.26 -10.07 -16.80
C GLU A 658 -15.35 -10.94 -15.91
N GLU A 659 -14.20 -10.43 -15.49
CA GLU A 659 -13.31 -11.08 -14.52
C GLU A 659 -14.01 -11.29 -13.16
N TYR A 660 -14.78 -10.30 -12.70
CA TYR A 660 -15.58 -10.39 -11.47
C TYR A 660 -16.57 -11.55 -11.53
N SER A 661 -17.16 -11.82 -12.69
CA SER A 661 -18.15 -12.91 -12.86
C SER A 661 -17.59 -14.30 -12.49
N VAL A 662 -16.28 -14.49 -12.64
CA VAL A 662 -15.58 -15.77 -12.38
C VAL A 662 -15.33 -16.01 -10.89
N GLN A 663 -15.21 -14.96 -10.07
CA GLN A 663 -14.92 -15.07 -8.63
C GLN A 663 -13.62 -15.85 -8.27
N ARG A 664 -12.59 -15.78 -9.13
CA ARG A 664 -11.18 -16.00 -8.69
C ARG A 664 -10.77 -14.97 -7.62
N TYR A 665 -9.59 -15.12 -7.02
CA TYR A 665 -9.17 -14.34 -5.85
C TYR A 665 -9.41 -12.83 -6.00
N GLU A 666 -9.03 -12.24 -7.13
CA GLU A 666 -9.17 -10.81 -7.42
C GLU A 666 -10.65 -10.39 -7.52
N GLY A 667 -11.50 -11.20 -8.17
CA GLY A 667 -12.94 -10.93 -8.31
C GLY A 667 -13.71 -11.12 -7.00
N ALA A 668 -13.35 -12.14 -6.21
CA ALA A 668 -13.86 -12.34 -4.86
C ALA A 668 -13.41 -11.23 -3.90
N SER A 669 -12.23 -10.63 -4.14
CA SER A 669 -11.66 -9.54 -3.34
C SER A 669 -11.98 -8.13 -3.84
N THR A 670 -12.69 -8.00 -4.97
CA THR A 670 -13.16 -6.71 -5.49
C THR A 670 -14.32 -6.22 -4.62
N LEU A 671 -14.02 -5.33 -3.66
CA LEU A 671 -14.89 -5.08 -2.50
C LEU A 671 -16.30 -4.59 -2.85
N PHE A 672 -16.43 -3.63 -3.76
CA PHE A 672 -17.64 -2.81 -3.93
C PHE A 672 -18.60 -3.33 -5.01
N GLY A 673 -18.52 -4.63 -5.34
CA GLY A 673 -19.40 -5.29 -6.31
C GLY A 673 -18.90 -5.23 -7.76
N PRO A 674 -19.67 -5.79 -8.73
CA PRO A 674 -19.26 -5.90 -10.13
C PRO A 674 -18.88 -4.56 -10.78
N HIS A 675 -19.62 -3.50 -10.45
CA HIS A 675 -19.44 -2.18 -11.07
C HIS A 675 -18.36 -1.32 -10.40
N THR A 676 -17.47 -1.91 -9.60
CA THR A 676 -16.36 -1.21 -8.90
C THR A 676 -15.46 -0.44 -9.89
N LEU A 677 -15.05 -1.09 -10.99
CA LEU A 677 -14.24 -0.45 -12.03
C LEU A 677 -14.98 0.70 -12.71
N GLU A 678 -16.28 0.55 -13.01
CA GLU A 678 -17.07 1.58 -13.67
C GLU A 678 -17.20 2.85 -12.82
N ALA A 679 -17.33 2.70 -11.50
CA ALA A 679 -17.30 3.82 -10.57
C ALA A 679 -15.96 4.57 -10.58
N TYR A 680 -14.82 3.86 -10.60
CA TYR A 680 -13.51 4.51 -10.76
C TYR A 680 -13.39 5.21 -12.12
N MET A 681 -13.79 4.56 -13.23
CA MET A 681 -13.78 5.19 -14.56
C MET A 681 -14.64 6.46 -14.61
N ASP A 682 -15.84 6.47 -14.00
CA ASP A 682 -16.69 7.66 -13.88
C ASP A 682 -16.01 8.77 -13.07
N VAL A 683 -15.44 8.46 -11.90
CA VAL A 683 -14.80 9.47 -11.04
C VAL A 683 -13.58 10.09 -11.71
N PHE A 684 -12.65 9.27 -12.22
CA PHE A 684 -11.45 9.79 -12.87
C PHE A 684 -11.79 10.61 -14.13
N SER A 685 -12.61 10.07 -15.03
CA SER A 685 -12.91 10.73 -16.32
C SER A 685 -13.89 11.91 -16.22
N ARG A 686 -14.91 11.84 -15.34
CA ARG A 686 -15.99 12.86 -15.25
C ARG A 686 -15.85 13.83 -14.08
N ARG A 687 -15.00 13.54 -13.07
CA ARG A 687 -14.78 14.43 -11.90
C ARG A 687 -13.37 14.99 -11.85
N LEU A 688 -12.35 14.14 -11.89
CA LEU A 688 -10.95 14.56 -11.70
C LEU A 688 -10.38 15.24 -12.94
N VAL A 689 -10.52 14.62 -14.13
CA VAL A 689 -10.00 15.20 -15.39
C VAL A 689 -10.52 16.63 -15.67
N PRO A 690 -11.84 16.94 -15.57
CA PRO A 690 -12.33 18.31 -15.78
C PRO A 690 -11.74 19.34 -14.80
N ALA A 691 -11.40 18.93 -13.57
CA ALA A 691 -10.79 19.80 -12.57
C ALA A 691 -9.30 20.12 -12.85
N LEU A 692 -8.66 19.40 -13.79
CA LEU A 692 -7.30 19.72 -14.25
C LEU A 692 -7.25 20.96 -15.17
N LYS A 693 -8.35 21.36 -15.84
CA LYS A 693 -8.37 22.57 -16.69
C LYS A 693 -7.94 23.83 -15.93
N GLU A 694 -7.31 24.78 -16.62
CA GLU A 694 -7.04 26.09 -16.03
C GLU A 694 -8.34 26.82 -15.67
N GLY A 695 -8.32 27.65 -14.62
CA GLY A 695 -9.52 28.34 -14.11
C GLY A 695 -10.60 27.45 -13.50
N ALA A 696 -10.46 26.11 -13.54
CA ALA A 696 -11.40 25.18 -12.93
C ALA A 696 -11.51 25.40 -11.41
N ARG A 697 -12.72 25.25 -10.88
CA ARG A 697 -12.97 25.34 -9.43
C ARG A 697 -12.30 24.17 -8.71
N ASP A 698 -11.76 24.43 -7.52
CA ASP A 698 -11.30 23.39 -6.61
C ASP A 698 -12.45 22.40 -6.32
N LEU A 699 -12.14 21.09 -6.36
CA LEU A 699 -13.09 20.06 -5.98
C LEU A 699 -13.36 20.08 -4.47
N PRO A 700 -14.57 19.73 -4.02
CA PRO A 700 -14.82 19.41 -2.62
C PRO A 700 -13.94 18.21 -2.22
N VAL A 701 -13.53 18.14 -0.93
CA VAL A 701 -12.74 17.00 -0.43
C VAL A 701 -13.47 15.67 -0.65
N GLY A 702 -14.81 15.69 -0.61
CA GLY A 702 -15.63 14.49 -0.45
C GLY A 702 -15.83 14.14 1.02
N PRO A 703 -16.51 13.03 1.34
CA PRO A 703 -16.71 12.58 2.72
C PRO A 703 -15.39 12.10 3.33
N GLN A 704 -15.24 12.21 4.65
CA GLN A 704 -14.11 11.66 5.39
C GLN A 704 -14.58 11.19 6.77
N LYS A 705 -14.31 9.93 7.12
CA LYS A 705 -14.52 9.43 8.48
C LYS A 705 -13.38 9.93 9.37
N ALA A 706 -13.71 10.34 10.60
CA ALA A 706 -12.69 10.58 11.62
C ALA A 706 -12.18 9.23 12.13
N PHE A 707 -10.87 8.96 11.99
CA PHE A 707 -10.23 7.77 12.52
C PHE A 707 -9.50 8.08 13.84
N ASP A 708 -9.42 7.08 14.73
CA ASP A 708 -8.84 7.22 16.05
C ASP A 708 -7.98 6.00 16.43
N MET A 709 -6.66 6.17 16.26
CA MET A 709 -5.65 5.17 16.61
C MET A 709 -5.60 4.81 18.11
N SER A 710 -6.32 5.50 19.00
CA SER A 710 -6.45 5.08 20.41
C SER A 710 -7.49 3.96 20.61
N LYS A 711 -8.45 3.82 19.70
CA LYS A 711 -9.55 2.84 19.78
C LYS A 711 -9.27 1.50 19.09
N THR A 712 -8.15 1.39 18.37
CA THR A 712 -7.77 0.16 17.68
C THR A 712 -7.38 -0.95 18.67
N TRP A 713 -7.57 -2.21 18.27
CA TRP A 713 -7.07 -3.34 19.03
C TRP A 713 -5.54 -3.38 18.98
N LYS A 714 -4.89 -3.69 20.11
CA LYS A 714 -3.43 -3.71 20.26
C LYS A 714 -3.02 -4.90 21.14
N LEU A 715 -3.33 -6.11 20.67
CA LEU A 715 -3.25 -7.34 21.47
C LEU A 715 -1.85 -7.99 21.43
N LYS A 716 -0.98 -7.59 20.49
CA LYS A 716 0.43 -7.98 20.48
C LYS A 716 1.18 -7.28 21.62
N THR A 717 1.75 -8.05 22.52
CA THR A 717 2.62 -7.56 23.60
C THR A 717 3.91 -6.92 23.07
N GLY A 718 4.37 -5.87 23.76
CA GLY A 718 5.74 -5.35 23.63
C GLY A 718 6.76 -6.31 24.25
N VAL A 719 8.05 -6.01 24.08
CA VAL A 719 9.13 -6.75 24.79
C VAL A 719 8.91 -6.66 26.29
N VAL A 720 8.94 -7.78 27.01
CA VAL A 720 8.76 -7.78 28.47
C VAL A 720 10.09 -7.44 29.16
N TYR A 721 11.11 -8.26 28.91
CA TYR A 721 12.51 -8.10 29.31
C TYR A 721 13.40 -8.97 28.41
N ASP A 722 14.71 -8.77 28.49
CA ASP A 722 15.72 -9.65 27.91
C ASP A 722 16.74 -10.06 28.98
N ASN A 723 17.25 -11.29 28.92
CA ASN A 723 18.39 -11.73 29.72
C ASN A 723 19.39 -12.51 28.85
N PRO A 724 20.72 -12.38 29.04
CA PRO A 724 21.67 -13.25 28.38
C PRO A 724 21.55 -14.68 28.94
N PRO A 725 21.99 -15.73 28.22
CA PRO A 725 22.07 -17.07 28.78
C PRO A 725 22.87 -17.13 30.09
N VAL A 726 22.59 -18.11 30.94
CA VAL A 726 23.28 -18.26 32.24
C VAL A 726 24.79 -18.43 32.01
N GLY A 727 25.60 -17.57 32.63
CA GLY A 727 27.06 -17.55 32.45
C GLY A 727 27.55 -16.81 31.19
N LYS A 728 26.67 -16.07 30.49
CA LYS A 728 26.99 -15.22 29.34
C LYS A 728 26.62 -13.75 29.60
N SER A 729 27.24 -12.83 28.86
CA SER A 729 26.83 -11.43 28.75
C SER A 729 26.11 -11.16 27.43
N PHE A 730 25.38 -10.04 27.34
CA PHE A 730 24.94 -9.50 26.05
C PHE A 730 26.16 -9.11 25.21
N GLY A 731 26.18 -9.49 23.94
CA GLY A 731 27.33 -9.29 23.06
C GLY A 731 28.39 -10.39 23.11
N ASP A 732 28.27 -11.40 23.98
CA ASP A 732 29.17 -12.56 23.93
C ASP A 732 29.06 -13.25 22.56
N VAL A 733 30.18 -13.41 21.86
CA VAL A 733 30.21 -14.16 20.60
C VAL A 733 30.03 -15.66 20.88
N LEU A 734 29.14 -16.29 20.14
CA LEU A 734 28.81 -17.71 20.20
C LEU A 734 29.41 -18.47 19.01
N GLN A 735 29.40 -17.87 17.83
CA GLN A 735 30.11 -18.34 16.64
C GLN A 735 31.00 -17.21 16.14
N GLN A 736 32.32 -17.42 16.19
CA GLN A 736 33.32 -16.51 15.63
C GLN A 736 33.49 -16.76 14.12
N PRO A 737 33.90 -15.75 13.33
CA PRO A 737 34.34 -15.98 11.95
C PRO A 737 35.60 -16.85 11.90
N LEU A 738 35.86 -17.46 10.73
CA LEU A 738 37.14 -18.09 10.42
C LEU A 738 38.25 -17.02 10.33
N LEU A 739 39.51 -17.41 10.49
CA LEU A 739 40.66 -16.50 10.41
C LEU A 739 40.80 -15.81 9.04
N SER A 740 40.36 -16.49 7.98
CA SER A 740 40.45 -16.02 6.60
C SER A 740 39.35 -16.66 5.74
N TYR A 741 38.78 -15.89 4.82
CA TYR A 741 37.88 -16.36 3.77
C TYR A 741 38.45 -15.99 2.39
N PRO A 742 38.21 -16.81 1.35
CA PRO A 742 38.60 -16.47 -0.01
C PRO A 742 37.74 -15.31 -0.54
N LEU A 743 38.33 -14.45 -1.37
CA LEU A 743 37.56 -13.53 -2.22
C LEU A 743 36.84 -14.30 -3.34
N PRO A 744 35.63 -13.87 -3.74
CA PRO A 744 34.94 -14.42 -4.90
C PRO A 744 35.70 -14.10 -6.19
N ASP A 745 35.61 -15.00 -7.18
CA ASP A 745 36.14 -14.73 -8.52
C ASP A 745 35.34 -13.58 -9.18
N SER A 746 36.07 -12.55 -9.65
CA SER A 746 35.51 -11.40 -10.38
C SER A 746 34.84 -11.78 -11.70
N ASN A 747 35.06 -13.00 -12.21
CA ASN A 747 34.42 -13.54 -13.40
C ASN A 747 32.99 -14.08 -13.17
N VAL A 748 32.49 -14.11 -11.93
CA VAL A 748 31.08 -14.46 -11.66
C VAL A 748 30.16 -13.38 -12.23
N SER A 749 29.43 -13.73 -13.29
CA SER A 749 28.64 -12.79 -14.10
C SER A 749 27.54 -12.09 -13.29
N SER A 750 27.45 -10.76 -13.43
CA SER A 750 26.45 -9.89 -12.79
C SER A 750 24.99 -10.15 -13.23
N LEU A 751 24.77 -11.06 -14.18
CA LEU A 751 23.47 -11.54 -14.64
C LEU A 751 22.93 -12.73 -13.81
N HIS A 752 23.77 -13.37 -13.00
CA HIS A 752 23.33 -14.39 -12.05
C HIS A 752 23.16 -13.79 -10.64
N PRO A 753 22.25 -14.34 -9.81
CA PRO A 753 22.26 -14.13 -8.37
C PRO A 753 23.63 -14.42 -7.74
N THR A 754 23.91 -13.89 -6.56
CA THR A 754 25.21 -14.13 -5.92
C THR A 754 25.35 -15.60 -5.47
N THR A 755 26.14 -16.36 -6.23
CA THR A 755 26.40 -17.80 -6.00
C THR A 755 27.66 -18.05 -5.14
N SER A 756 28.10 -17.08 -4.35
CA SER A 756 29.39 -17.09 -3.62
C SER A 756 29.39 -17.94 -2.34
N SER A 757 28.89 -19.17 -2.46
CA SER A 757 28.84 -20.19 -1.41
C SER A 757 30.18 -20.50 -0.73
N LEU A 758 31.31 -20.13 -1.35
CA LEU A 758 32.67 -20.31 -0.82
C LEU A 758 33.10 -19.22 0.19
N SER A 759 32.42 -18.07 0.22
CA SER A 759 32.83 -16.90 0.98
C SER A 759 31.81 -16.44 2.03
N ASN A 760 30.70 -17.18 2.21
CA ASN A 760 29.65 -16.86 3.19
C ASN A 760 30.19 -16.82 4.63
N ILE A 761 30.10 -15.65 5.26
CA ILE A 761 30.52 -15.40 6.64
C ILE A 761 29.28 -15.40 7.54
N THR A 762 29.35 -16.07 8.68
CA THR A 762 28.29 -16.02 9.71
C THR A 762 28.89 -15.87 11.09
N VAL A 763 28.46 -14.84 11.82
CA VAL A 763 28.89 -14.52 13.19
C VAL A 763 27.67 -14.44 14.09
N SER A 764 27.66 -15.20 15.17
CA SER A 764 26.52 -15.28 16.10
C SER A 764 26.85 -14.64 17.44
N PHE A 765 25.98 -13.77 17.96
CA PHE A 765 26.14 -13.06 19.23
C PHE A 765 24.95 -13.32 20.18
N VAL A 766 25.20 -13.27 21.49
CA VAL A 766 24.11 -13.18 22.49
C VAL A 766 23.38 -11.85 22.33
N ALA A 767 22.10 -11.92 22.01
CA ALA A 767 21.28 -10.78 21.60
C ALA A 767 20.16 -10.45 22.59
N ALA A 768 19.70 -9.21 22.53
CA ALA A 768 18.38 -8.79 23.03
C ALA A 768 17.40 -8.66 21.85
N ASN A 769 16.11 -8.46 22.13
CA ASN A 769 15.08 -8.30 21.12
C ASN A 769 15.20 -6.96 20.33
N PRO A 770 15.37 -6.99 18.98
CA PRO A 770 15.41 -5.79 18.13
C PRO A 770 14.25 -4.80 18.32
N ARG A 771 13.07 -5.26 18.75
CA ARG A 771 11.92 -4.39 19.05
C ARG A 771 12.15 -3.42 20.22
N ASN A 772 13.25 -3.51 20.95
CA ASN A 772 13.63 -2.49 21.91
C ASN A 772 14.06 -1.17 21.24
N ASN A 773 14.67 -1.25 20.05
CA ASN A 773 15.10 -0.07 19.29
C ASN A 773 15.16 -0.42 17.80
N LEU A 774 14.26 0.18 17.00
CA LEU A 774 14.19 -0.07 15.55
C LEU A 774 15.45 0.39 14.79
N ARG A 775 16.29 1.23 15.42
CA ARG A 775 17.51 1.77 14.83
C ARG A 775 17.24 2.42 13.47
N LEU A 776 16.13 3.16 13.38
CA LEU A 776 15.76 3.92 12.18
C LEU A 776 16.88 4.89 11.84
N GLU A 777 17.35 4.81 10.60
CA GLU A 777 18.48 5.62 10.09
C GLU A 777 19.80 5.36 10.85
N GLN A 778 19.92 4.15 11.37
CA GLN A 778 21.12 3.57 11.97
C GLN A 778 21.21 2.11 11.48
N THR A 779 21.99 1.27 12.16
CA THR A 779 22.09 -0.14 11.83
C THR A 779 22.16 -1.02 13.08
N TYR A 780 21.73 -2.27 12.97
CA TYR A 780 21.93 -3.32 13.98
C TYR A 780 23.35 -3.88 13.97
N PHE A 781 24.06 -3.85 12.84
CA PHE A 781 25.43 -4.34 12.72
C PHE A 781 26.21 -3.61 11.63
N SER A 782 27.53 -3.55 11.77
CA SER A 782 28.41 -3.06 10.71
C SER A 782 29.58 -4.01 10.48
N ILE A 783 29.88 -4.27 9.21
CA ILE A 783 31.10 -4.95 8.79
C ILE A 783 32.12 -3.86 8.48
N GLN A 784 33.22 -3.89 9.23
CA GLN A 784 34.25 -2.87 9.17
C GLN A 784 35.54 -3.46 8.62
N ARG A 785 36.23 -2.72 7.75
CA ARG A 785 37.57 -3.02 7.23
C ARG A 785 38.59 -2.13 7.92
N PHE A 786 39.75 -2.68 8.26
CA PHE A 786 40.89 -1.93 8.73
C PHE A 786 41.58 -1.24 7.55
N THR A 787 41.81 0.06 7.65
CA THR A 787 42.35 0.89 6.57
C THR A 787 43.86 1.12 6.73
N PRO A 788 44.59 1.44 5.65
CA PRO A 788 46.03 1.75 5.72
C PRO A 788 46.39 2.89 6.69
N GLU A 789 45.44 3.79 6.96
CA GLU A 789 45.56 4.90 7.91
C GLU A 789 45.45 4.46 9.37
N GLY A 790 45.27 3.16 9.63
CA GLY A 790 45.18 2.59 10.98
C GLY A 790 43.80 2.70 11.62
N THR A 791 42.74 2.85 10.82
CA THR A 791 41.36 3.09 11.30
C THR A 791 40.39 2.02 10.82
N TRP A 792 39.27 1.85 11.52
CA TRP A 792 38.18 0.96 11.07
C TRP A 792 37.14 1.77 10.29
N LYS A 793 36.96 1.49 8.99
CA LYS A 793 35.89 2.04 8.15
C LYS A 793 34.77 1.01 7.99
N THR A 794 33.52 1.41 8.18
CA THR A 794 32.36 0.60 7.77
C THR A 794 32.34 0.44 6.24
N GLU A 795 32.23 -0.80 5.77
CA GLU A 795 32.08 -1.12 4.35
C GLU A 795 30.72 -1.80 4.05
N ARG A 796 30.06 -2.43 5.04
CA ARG A 796 28.65 -2.90 4.95
C ARG A 796 27.88 -2.66 6.25
N ILE A 797 26.56 -2.59 6.11
CA ILE A 797 25.54 -2.43 7.18
C ILE A 797 24.27 -3.21 6.81
N ASP A 798 23.35 -3.40 7.75
CA ASP A 798 22.04 -4.09 7.61
C ASP A 798 21.06 -3.56 6.53
N GLY A 799 21.48 -2.60 5.72
CA GLY A 799 20.79 -2.12 4.52
C GLY A 799 21.33 -2.69 3.21
N HIS A 800 22.38 -3.52 3.21
CA HIS A 800 22.95 -4.13 1.99
C HIS A 800 22.33 -5.50 1.71
N HIS A 801 21.97 -5.76 0.45
CA HIS A 801 21.39 -7.03 -0.04
C HIS A 801 22.28 -8.26 0.24
N SER A 802 23.59 -8.06 0.24
CA SER A 802 24.62 -9.05 0.57
C SER A 802 24.70 -9.43 2.05
N THR A 803 23.92 -8.77 2.90
CA THR A 803 23.96 -8.99 4.36
C THR A 803 22.61 -9.42 4.88
N THR A 804 22.60 -10.25 5.92
CA THR A 804 21.38 -10.70 6.58
C THR A 804 21.54 -10.68 8.10
N MET A 805 20.42 -10.47 8.79
CA MET A 805 20.33 -10.60 10.24
C MET A 805 19.18 -11.53 10.57
N ARG A 806 19.46 -12.64 11.23
CA ARG A 806 18.45 -13.52 11.84
C ARG A 806 18.52 -13.38 13.36
N TRP A 807 17.38 -13.33 14.01
CA TRP A 807 17.26 -13.29 15.46
C TRP A 807 16.38 -14.43 15.93
N THR A 808 16.85 -15.16 16.94
CA THR A 808 16.21 -16.37 17.46
C THR A 808 16.01 -16.24 18.96
N ARG A 809 14.77 -16.33 19.43
CA ARG A 809 14.45 -16.51 20.86
C ARG A 809 14.85 -17.93 21.27
N THR A 810 15.88 -18.05 22.11
CA THR A 810 16.41 -19.34 22.58
C THR A 810 15.77 -19.81 23.89
N ASN A 811 15.16 -18.90 24.67
CA ASN A 811 14.34 -19.26 25.81
C ASN A 811 13.29 -18.17 26.08
N GLU A 812 12.00 -18.50 25.91
CA GLU A 812 10.87 -17.57 26.09
C GLU A 812 10.73 -17.12 27.55
N PHE A 813 10.72 -18.06 28.52
CA PHE A 813 10.57 -17.74 29.94
C PHE A 813 11.75 -16.95 30.52
N HIS A 814 12.97 -17.18 30.03
CA HIS A 814 14.15 -16.43 30.46
C HIS A 814 14.33 -15.13 29.67
N GLY A 815 13.69 -14.97 28.51
CA GLY A 815 13.90 -13.84 27.61
C GLY A 815 15.27 -13.84 26.93
N SER A 816 15.88 -15.01 26.71
CA SER A 816 17.18 -15.12 26.04
C SER A 816 17.06 -15.28 24.53
N SER A 817 17.99 -14.68 23.80
CA SER A 817 18.02 -14.70 22.34
C SER A 817 19.45 -14.67 21.79
N VAL A 818 19.57 -15.05 20.52
CA VAL A 818 20.79 -15.01 19.70
C VAL A 818 20.49 -14.18 18.45
N VAL A 819 21.49 -13.48 17.93
CA VAL A 819 21.48 -12.93 16.59
C VAL A 819 22.58 -13.59 15.76
N ASP A 820 22.25 -14.02 14.55
CA ASP A 820 23.16 -14.51 13.54
C ASP A 820 23.25 -13.44 12.45
N ILE A 821 24.46 -12.94 12.21
CA ILE A 821 24.76 -11.94 11.18
C ILE A 821 25.47 -12.66 10.03
N GLY A 822 24.84 -12.65 8.86
CA GLY A 822 25.37 -13.22 7.63
C GLY A 822 25.91 -12.17 6.67
N TRP A 823 27.00 -12.48 5.96
CA TRP A 823 27.52 -11.70 4.85
C TRP A 823 27.95 -12.63 3.71
N ASP A 824 27.28 -12.48 2.57
CA ASP A 824 27.71 -12.99 1.27
C ASP A 824 28.71 -11.99 0.68
N VAL A 825 30.00 -12.34 0.67
CA VAL A 825 31.07 -11.44 0.23
C VAL A 825 30.93 -11.20 -1.27
N GLU A 826 30.74 -9.95 -1.70
CA GLU A 826 30.49 -9.65 -3.11
C GLU A 826 31.78 -9.62 -3.95
N PRO A 827 31.73 -10.00 -5.24
CA PRO A 827 32.82 -9.77 -6.18
C PRO A 827 33.26 -8.29 -6.19
N GLY A 828 34.57 -8.05 -6.16
CA GLY A 828 35.13 -6.69 -6.07
C GLY A 828 35.20 -6.13 -4.64
N THR A 829 34.82 -6.89 -3.62
CA THR A 829 35.16 -6.57 -2.22
C THR A 829 36.69 -6.49 -2.06
N LYS A 830 37.16 -5.50 -1.31
CA LYS A 830 38.59 -5.19 -1.14
C LYS A 830 39.26 -6.25 -0.24
N GLU A 831 40.47 -6.68 -0.58
CA GLU A 831 41.29 -7.51 0.30
C GLU A 831 41.59 -6.80 1.64
N GLY A 832 41.97 -7.57 2.66
CA GLY A 832 42.49 -7.05 3.93
C GLY A 832 41.77 -7.58 5.17
N LEU A 833 41.94 -6.85 6.28
CA LEU A 833 41.47 -7.23 7.61
C LEU A 833 40.08 -6.64 7.91
N TYR A 834 39.18 -7.48 8.42
CA TYR A 834 37.77 -7.19 8.65
C TYR A 834 37.31 -7.62 10.06
N ARG A 835 36.18 -7.06 10.52
CA ARG A 835 35.44 -7.50 11.72
C ARG A 835 33.95 -7.19 11.61
N VAL A 836 33.13 -7.91 12.38
CA VAL A 836 31.70 -7.62 12.56
C VAL A 836 31.49 -6.91 13.89
N MET A 837 30.91 -5.71 13.86
CA MET A 837 30.34 -5.01 15.01
C MET A 837 28.85 -5.33 15.11
N TYR A 838 28.36 -5.72 16.29
CA TYR A 838 26.93 -5.83 16.58
C TYR A 838 26.52 -4.75 17.60
N HIS A 839 25.43 -4.05 17.33
CA HIS A 839 24.89 -2.97 18.15
C HIS A 839 23.47 -3.35 18.60
N GLY A 840 23.31 -3.68 19.88
CA GLY A 840 22.06 -4.18 20.44
C GLY A 840 21.46 -3.27 21.50
N ASP A 841 20.18 -3.43 21.78
CA ASP A 841 19.44 -2.67 22.80
C ASP A 841 18.67 -3.65 23.70
N ARG A 842 19.05 -3.72 24.97
CA ARG A 842 18.50 -4.68 25.95
C ARG A 842 17.46 -4.06 26.87
N LYS A 843 16.36 -4.78 27.16
CA LYS A 843 15.36 -4.33 28.14
C LYS A 843 15.56 -4.98 29.51
N THR A 844 15.92 -4.16 30.48
CA THR A 844 16.23 -4.59 31.86
C THR A 844 14.98 -5.14 32.56
N PRO A 845 15.01 -6.34 33.18
CA PRO A 845 13.91 -6.88 33.98
C PRO A 845 13.40 -5.91 35.06
N PHE A 846 12.09 -6.00 35.34
CA PHE A 846 11.31 -5.23 36.34
C PHE A 846 11.27 -3.70 36.14
N THR A 847 12.39 -3.05 35.86
CA THR A 847 12.48 -1.60 35.59
C THR A 847 12.02 -1.24 34.19
N GLY A 848 12.08 -2.17 33.24
CA GLY A 848 11.74 -1.94 31.83
C GLY A 848 12.70 -1.00 31.10
N LYS A 849 13.79 -0.53 31.74
CA LYS A 849 14.74 0.41 31.14
C LYS A 849 15.53 -0.26 30.02
N ILE A 850 15.47 0.35 28.84
CA ILE A 850 16.27 -0.04 27.67
C ILE A 850 17.68 0.57 27.81
N GLN A 851 18.69 -0.20 27.41
CA GLN A 851 20.10 0.20 27.41
C GLN A 851 20.79 -0.32 26.15
N PRO A 852 21.56 0.49 25.41
CA PRO A 852 22.39 -0.01 24.32
C PRO A 852 23.57 -0.84 24.86
N PHE A 853 24.07 -1.74 24.03
CA PHE A 853 25.35 -2.44 24.19
C PHE A 853 25.96 -2.67 22.80
N GLU A 854 27.28 -2.85 22.76
CA GLU A 854 28.02 -3.13 21.53
C GLU A 854 28.91 -4.36 21.71
N ALA A 855 29.16 -5.07 20.62
CA ALA A 855 29.93 -6.29 20.57
C ALA A 855 30.78 -6.34 19.30
N VAL A 856 31.87 -7.10 19.35
CA VAL A 856 32.84 -7.20 18.25
C VAL A 856 33.21 -8.67 18.06
N SER A 857 33.26 -9.13 16.81
CA SER A 857 33.85 -10.42 16.47
C SER A 857 35.37 -10.43 16.67
N ASN A 858 35.99 -11.60 16.59
CA ASN A 858 37.38 -11.69 16.20
C ASN A 858 37.59 -11.06 14.81
N GLU A 859 38.80 -10.57 14.58
CA GLU A 859 39.22 -10.04 13.28
C GLU A 859 39.53 -11.20 12.31
N PHE A 860 39.23 -11.01 11.03
CA PHE A 860 39.40 -12.02 9.97
C PHE A 860 39.87 -11.38 8.66
N TYR A 861 40.53 -12.15 7.80
CA TYR A 861 41.02 -11.65 6.50
C TYR A 861 40.11 -12.05 5.33
N LEU A 862 40.05 -11.20 4.30
CA LEU A 862 39.68 -11.58 2.93
C LEU A 862 40.93 -11.58 2.06
N VAL A 863 41.16 -12.70 1.35
CA VAL A 863 42.40 -13.04 0.60
C VAL A 863 42.14 -13.81 -0.70
#